data_AF-A0A553HPT6-F1
#
_entry.id   AF-A0A553HPT6-F1
#
_cell.length_a   1.000
_cell.length_b   1.000
_cell.length_c   1.000
_cell.angle_alpha   90.00
_cell.angle_beta   90.00
_cell.angle_gamma   90.00
#
_symmetry.space_group_name_H-M   'P 1'
#
loop_
_entity.id
_entity.type
_entity.pdbx_description
1 polymer ?
#
loop_
_entity_poly.entity_id
_entity_poly.type
_entity_poly.pdbx_seq_one_letter_code
_entity_poly.pdbx_strand_id
1 'polypeptide(L)'
;MKGTWKPRWVAESRQPTFMTHGAQDQVNFGVVKYLWGNVPAFDVIQLGQNEGANFKNPMNLLFAASGDLRNVVLSVANLPQSYRSSLSIVINDLEIDIVARNLIFLLIMLVEEDPNVAAESMLHVWYSALVTEPCYALLQKKLKPIVEDVCNKIAGKPYKTLLGKTWNFGCNSLRLVLTQEVWMKLPSYFEVPDGMTKVTACAVRQAVVNAPSRVDYFDRALLIRSPAMALGMIKYRNDGVLVPFGQNREAFLIPNPTFFQSSNEWPMMDSADPIDGWSIKAFLATKAGPAKKDVYGQLYHHLKRLFANFHRYLHSKPVSFELHHTDAQVLDKTLAGREFDRIEVSNICDSGYLGIDTTLKTFGPLLRSSSANPHATIITTFLNAVPEAKMMYQMISPSAADLVHKSDTKIALKYMESDLTAPAGTPAENLARVQTDSIKILCGVDLVSDMDKYFNLYMHQHDFAQAAISAGVKMKEKHSIIPPWPLRFKGSPNPTQKDKEDFKLLLGTAHVGHERYVEWKVETTSQRSKSLSKRLGSHFRQSSRARGLSVRKRNSQRDNYYKSFTTFSSIETIIMVLPPYKKDPANMRAKINVVLSATPTISLSDPAAELHINLTLSINSSTKEGQPITIMTDMGVFEVYDKEIGGVDIFAQGGFGNLRSTQDSSKDICLGLFRIPHKCLCHNQDLRELGFRFITIPGGGSTVTVTHKLNWERIFRYEKKRCKSDLIPGESFKIRILEKYFGTMWWCWGDLETDLKDKKLHVWRSGPFHEEKPDDDLVREGNWVLGEGGKYLDFQDVTEDGWASFEVVA
;
A
#
# COMPACT_ATOMS: atom_id res chain seq x y z
N MET A 1 -0.25 -12.53 -31.33
CA MET A 1 1.18 -12.18 -31.39
C MET A 1 1.87 -13.35 -32.09
N LYS A 2 2.85 -13.13 -32.99
CA LYS A 2 3.56 -14.25 -33.62
C LYS A 2 4.31 -15.03 -32.55
N GLY A 3 4.43 -16.35 -32.69
CA GLY A 3 5.22 -17.20 -31.77
C GLY A 3 6.72 -16.85 -31.75
N THR A 4 7.17 -16.03 -32.69
CA THR A 4 8.54 -15.53 -32.81
C THR A 4 8.78 -14.20 -32.09
N TRP A 5 7.77 -13.62 -31.43
CA TRP A 5 7.96 -12.38 -30.69
C TRP A 5 8.93 -12.59 -29.53
N LYS A 6 9.85 -11.64 -29.37
CA LYS A 6 10.80 -11.57 -28.25
C LYS A 6 10.74 -10.16 -27.66
N PRO A 7 10.97 -10.00 -26.34
CA PRO A 7 11.17 -8.68 -25.75
C PRO A 7 12.27 -7.89 -26.46
N ARG A 8 12.16 -6.56 -26.52
CA ARG A 8 13.12 -5.70 -27.20
C ARG A 8 14.53 -5.81 -26.64
N TRP A 9 14.67 -5.92 -25.31
CA TRP A 9 16.00 -6.11 -24.71
C TRP A 9 16.68 -7.41 -25.18
N VAL A 10 15.90 -8.45 -25.51
CA VAL A 10 16.43 -9.69 -26.10
C VAL A 10 16.81 -9.48 -27.57
N ALA A 11 15.94 -8.82 -28.35
CA ALA A 11 16.21 -8.56 -29.76
C ALA A 11 17.43 -7.64 -29.97
N GLU A 12 17.65 -6.71 -29.04
CA GLU A 12 18.73 -5.72 -29.05
C GLU A 12 19.97 -6.20 -28.28
N SER A 13 19.97 -7.42 -27.73
CA SER A 13 21.07 -8.00 -26.93
C SER A 13 21.55 -7.10 -25.78
N ARG A 14 20.61 -6.47 -25.07
CA ARG A 14 20.89 -5.56 -23.94
C ARG A 14 20.29 -6.05 -22.64
N GLN A 15 20.82 -5.55 -21.52
CA GLN A 15 20.18 -5.71 -20.22
C GLN A 15 18.91 -4.85 -20.16
N PRO A 16 17.78 -5.37 -19.67
CA PRO A 16 16.60 -4.55 -19.45
C PRO A 16 16.86 -3.54 -18.33
N THR A 17 16.28 -2.35 -18.51
CA THR A 17 16.39 -1.18 -17.64
C THR A 17 16.07 -1.49 -16.18
N PHE A 18 15.05 -2.31 -15.92
CA PHE A 18 14.67 -2.72 -14.56
C PHE A 18 15.67 -3.64 -13.84
N MET A 19 16.74 -4.09 -14.51
CA MET A 19 17.83 -4.88 -13.90
C MET A 19 19.14 -4.09 -13.77
N THR A 20 19.20 -2.81 -14.16
CA THR A 20 20.44 -2.01 -14.11
C THR A 20 20.74 -1.48 -12.70
N HIS A 21 22.03 -1.36 -12.33
CA HIS A 21 22.44 -0.77 -11.04
C HIS A 21 22.05 0.71 -11.01
N GLY A 22 21.38 1.16 -9.95
CA GLY A 22 20.80 2.51 -9.88
C GLY A 22 19.47 2.67 -10.63
N ALA A 23 18.91 1.61 -11.21
CA ALA A 23 17.49 1.60 -11.57
C ALA A 23 16.71 1.89 -10.28
N GLN A 24 16.03 3.03 -10.27
CA GLN A 24 15.00 3.31 -9.27
C GLN A 24 14.04 2.12 -9.33
N ASP A 25 13.94 1.36 -8.24
CA ASP A 25 13.19 0.12 -8.18
C ASP A 25 11.78 0.34 -8.74
N GLN A 26 11.42 -0.39 -9.80
CA GLN A 26 10.08 -0.44 -10.41
C GLN A 26 9.20 0.83 -10.24
N VAL A 27 9.74 2.02 -10.55
CA VAL A 27 9.07 3.29 -10.22
C VAL A 27 7.69 3.33 -10.83
N ASN A 28 6.69 3.74 -10.04
CA ASN A 28 5.39 4.12 -10.56
C ASN A 28 5.59 5.18 -11.65
N PHE A 29 5.04 4.95 -12.84
CA PHE A 29 5.13 5.91 -13.93
C PHE A 29 3.74 6.42 -14.28
N GLY A 30 3.61 7.74 -14.40
CA GLY A 30 2.33 8.42 -14.42
C GLY A 30 1.81 8.75 -13.03
N VAL A 31 0.53 9.08 -12.93
CA VAL A 31 -0.10 9.50 -11.68
C VAL A 31 -0.51 8.29 -10.86
N VAL A 32 -0.09 8.23 -9.58
CA VAL A 32 -0.50 7.17 -8.64
C VAL A 32 -1.93 7.45 -8.18
N LYS A 33 -2.89 7.11 -9.03
CA LYS A 33 -4.33 7.25 -8.79
C LYS A 33 -5.06 6.09 -9.46
N TYR A 34 -6.11 5.61 -8.79
CA TYR A 34 -6.88 4.44 -9.19
C TYR A 34 -8.32 4.84 -9.49
N LEU A 35 -8.63 5.14 -10.75
CA LEU A 35 -9.99 5.54 -11.18
C LEU A 35 -10.89 4.33 -11.50
N TRP A 36 -10.35 3.14 -11.36
CA TRP A 36 -11.04 1.86 -11.33
C TRP A 36 -10.24 0.86 -10.47
N GLY A 37 -10.90 -0.18 -10.00
CA GLY A 37 -10.35 -1.16 -9.09
C GLY A 37 -9.25 -2.00 -9.70
N ASN A 38 -8.30 -2.38 -8.86
CA ASN A 38 -7.14 -3.25 -9.17
C ASN A 38 -7.28 -4.64 -8.54
N VAL A 39 -8.45 -4.97 -8.00
CA VAL A 39 -8.81 -6.32 -7.54
C VAL A 39 -10.18 -6.70 -8.08
N PRO A 40 -10.46 -8.01 -8.32
CA PRO A 40 -11.73 -8.46 -8.85
C PRO A 40 -12.92 -8.08 -7.96
N ALA A 41 -13.98 -7.56 -8.58
CA ALA A 41 -15.26 -7.34 -7.93
C ALA A 41 -15.81 -8.63 -7.30
N PHE A 42 -16.45 -8.51 -6.14
CA PHE A 42 -17.19 -9.59 -5.49
C PHE A 42 -18.55 -9.12 -4.99
N ASP A 43 -19.47 -10.06 -4.82
CA ASP A 43 -20.77 -9.79 -4.21
C ASP A 43 -20.57 -9.62 -2.69
N VAL A 44 -20.77 -8.40 -2.20
CA VAL A 44 -20.67 -8.02 -0.78
C VAL A 44 -21.92 -8.43 0.00
N ILE A 45 -23.06 -8.56 -0.66
CA ILE A 45 -24.33 -8.88 -0.02
C ILE A 45 -24.41 -10.38 0.26
N GLN A 46 -24.19 -11.21 -0.77
CA GLN A 46 -24.27 -12.67 -0.69
C GLN A 46 -25.56 -13.16 -0.02
N LEU A 47 -26.68 -12.55 -0.42
CA LEU A 47 -27.98 -12.69 0.26
C LEU A 47 -28.39 -14.16 0.38
N GLY A 48 -28.29 -14.92 -0.71
CA GLY A 48 -28.73 -16.31 -0.75
C GLY A 48 -27.96 -17.23 0.21
N GLN A 49 -26.68 -16.98 0.44
CA GLN A 49 -25.84 -17.80 1.34
C GLN A 49 -25.92 -17.37 2.80
N ASN A 50 -26.42 -16.17 3.08
CA ASN A 50 -26.48 -15.59 4.42
C ASN A 50 -27.93 -15.50 4.90
N GLU A 51 -28.65 -14.44 4.57
CA GLU A 51 -30.02 -14.20 5.02
C GLU A 51 -31.07 -15.09 4.31
N GLY A 52 -30.72 -15.69 3.17
CA GLY A 52 -31.55 -16.58 2.39
C GLY A 52 -32.43 -15.87 1.34
N ALA A 53 -32.89 -16.63 0.33
CA ALA A 53 -33.65 -16.11 -0.80
C ALA A 53 -35.03 -15.51 -0.43
N ASN A 54 -35.54 -15.83 0.76
CA ASN A 54 -36.81 -15.37 1.31
C ASN A 54 -36.66 -14.17 2.24
N PHE A 55 -35.47 -13.57 2.33
CA PHE A 55 -35.25 -12.38 3.16
C PHE A 55 -36.12 -11.21 2.67
N LYS A 56 -36.83 -10.56 3.60
CA LYS A 56 -37.80 -9.48 3.31
C LYS A 56 -37.49 -8.18 4.05
N ASN A 57 -36.38 -8.08 4.76
CA ASN A 57 -36.05 -6.84 5.49
C ASN A 57 -35.17 -5.93 4.62
N PRO A 58 -35.21 -4.61 4.86
CA PRO A 58 -34.27 -3.67 4.25
C PRO A 58 -32.81 -4.01 4.58
N MET A 59 -31.90 -3.72 3.66
CA MET A 59 -30.45 -3.82 3.89
C MET A 59 -29.76 -2.47 3.77
N ASN A 60 -28.80 -2.25 4.67
CA ASN A 60 -27.94 -1.09 4.69
C ASN A 60 -26.50 -1.52 4.39
N LEU A 61 -25.89 -0.96 3.35
CA LEU A 61 -24.53 -1.24 2.92
C LEU A 61 -23.67 0.02 3.03
N LEU A 62 -22.43 -0.14 3.46
CA LEU A 62 -21.41 0.89 3.46
C LEU A 62 -20.20 0.41 2.66
N PHE A 63 -19.83 1.17 1.63
CA PHE A 63 -18.60 1.01 0.87
C PHE A 63 -17.69 2.20 1.21
N ALA A 64 -16.81 2.02 2.19
CA ALA A 64 -15.91 3.07 2.67
C ALA A 64 -14.56 2.97 1.95
N ALA A 65 -14.03 4.11 1.47
CA ALA A 65 -12.87 4.14 0.58
C ALA A 65 -13.03 3.17 -0.60
N SER A 66 -14.20 3.24 -1.25
CA SER A 66 -14.64 2.25 -2.25
C SER A 66 -13.74 2.21 -3.49
N GLY A 67 -13.09 3.33 -3.84
CA GLY A 67 -12.30 3.49 -5.06
C GLY A 67 -13.14 3.58 -6.34
N ASP A 68 -14.07 2.64 -6.57
CA ASP A 68 -15.04 2.67 -7.67
C ASP A 68 -16.34 1.91 -7.31
N LEU A 69 -17.26 1.76 -8.28
CA LEU A 69 -18.54 1.08 -8.09
C LEU A 69 -18.52 -0.44 -8.36
N ARG A 70 -17.37 -1.08 -8.60
CA ARG A 70 -17.36 -2.48 -9.12
C ARG A 70 -18.07 -3.46 -8.17
N ASN A 71 -17.82 -3.31 -6.86
CA ASN A 71 -18.45 -4.14 -5.83
C ASN A 71 -19.94 -3.81 -5.68
N VAL A 72 -20.32 -2.52 -5.74
CA VAL A 72 -21.72 -2.06 -5.69
C VAL A 72 -22.51 -2.67 -6.85
N VAL A 73 -22.02 -2.47 -8.08
CA VAL A 73 -22.69 -2.93 -9.30
C VAL A 73 -22.85 -4.44 -9.29
N LEU A 74 -21.79 -5.19 -8.97
CA LEU A 74 -21.85 -6.64 -8.93
C LEU A 74 -22.82 -7.16 -7.87
N SER A 75 -22.78 -6.57 -6.66
CA SER A 75 -23.64 -7.00 -5.55
C SER A 75 -25.11 -6.74 -5.85
N VAL A 76 -25.45 -5.56 -6.35
CA VAL A 76 -26.83 -5.20 -6.68
C VAL A 76 -27.34 -5.99 -7.87
N ALA A 77 -26.53 -6.18 -8.92
CA ALA A 77 -26.94 -6.95 -10.10
C ALA A 77 -27.14 -8.45 -9.80
N ASN A 78 -26.48 -8.98 -8.76
CA ASN A 78 -26.62 -10.37 -8.32
C ASN A 78 -27.75 -10.60 -7.30
N LEU A 79 -28.43 -9.54 -6.85
CA LEU A 79 -29.55 -9.70 -5.92
C LEU A 79 -30.66 -10.56 -6.55
N PRO A 80 -31.24 -11.52 -5.80
CA PRO A 80 -32.35 -12.32 -6.29
C PRO A 80 -33.54 -11.45 -6.69
N GLN A 81 -34.20 -11.80 -7.80
CA GLN A 81 -35.40 -11.09 -8.25
C GLN A 81 -36.54 -11.13 -7.20
N SER A 82 -36.53 -12.13 -6.31
CA SER A 82 -37.45 -12.27 -5.18
C SER A 82 -37.25 -11.22 -4.08
N TYR A 83 -36.06 -10.63 -3.95
CA TYR A 83 -35.81 -9.57 -2.97
C TYR A 83 -36.52 -8.28 -3.41
N ARG A 84 -37.44 -7.79 -2.59
CA ARG A 84 -38.33 -6.65 -2.92
C ARG A 84 -38.16 -5.46 -1.97
N SER A 85 -37.37 -5.63 -0.92
CA SER A 85 -37.21 -4.63 0.13
C SER A 85 -36.19 -3.57 -0.26
N SER A 86 -36.21 -2.44 0.44
CA SER A 86 -35.35 -1.31 0.12
C SER A 86 -33.89 -1.57 0.43
N LEU A 87 -33.03 -1.11 -0.48
CA LEU A 87 -31.58 -1.14 -0.31
C LEU A 87 -31.06 0.28 -0.06
N SER A 88 -30.31 0.48 1.02
CA SER A 88 -29.62 1.73 1.31
C SER A 88 -28.12 1.54 1.19
N ILE A 89 -27.48 2.32 0.32
CA ILE A 89 -26.07 2.19 -0.01
C ILE A 89 -25.39 3.51 0.25
N VAL A 90 -24.44 3.51 1.18
CA VAL A 90 -23.54 4.64 1.44
C VAL A 90 -22.20 4.34 0.79
N ILE A 91 -21.67 5.28 0.03
CA ILE A 91 -20.39 5.18 -0.68
C ILE A 91 -19.54 6.37 -0.25
N ASN A 92 -18.30 6.11 0.13
CA ASN A 92 -17.36 7.14 0.53
C ASN A 92 -16.02 6.98 -0.19
N ASP A 93 -15.43 8.12 -0.53
CA ASP A 93 -14.03 8.20 -0.90
C ASP A 93 -13.43 9.56 -0.48
N LEU A 94 -12.11 9.60 -0.33
CA LEU A 94 -11.37 10.82 -0.06
C LEU A 94 -11.06 11.59 -1.35
N GLU A 95 -10.97 10.90 -2.49
CA GLU A 95 -10.61 11.51 -3.76
C GLU A 95 -11.85 12.00 -4.52
N ILE A 96 -11.90 13.30 -4.82
CA ILE A 96 -13.04 13.89 -5.54
C ILE A 96 -13.25 13.29 -6.93
N ASP A 97 -12.18 12.93 -7.66
CA ASP A 97 -12.31 12.31 -8.97
C ASP A 97 -13.12 11.00 -8.91
N ILE A 98 -12.93 10.25 -7.83
CA ILE A 98 -13.65 8.99 -7.59
C ILE A 98 -15.11 9.28 -7.24
N VAL A 99 -15.37 10.22 -6.34
CA VAL A 99 -16.74 10.59 -5.94
C VAL A 99 -17.54 11.13 -7.13
N ALA A 100 -16.93 12.01 -7.94
CA ALA A 100 -17.54 12.57 -9.14
C ALA A 100 -17.84 11.50 -10.19
N ARG A 101 -16.91 10.57 -10.45
CA ARG A 101 -17.12 9.45 -11.37
C ARG A 101 -18.22 8.51 -10.90
N ASN A 102 -18.23 8.16 -9.62
CA ASN A 102 -19.28 7.32 -9.03
C ASN A 102 -20.65 7.99 -9.13
N LEU A 103 -20.73 9.30 -8.93
CA LEU A 103 -21.96 10.06 -9.18
C LEU A 103 -22.40 9.96 -10.64
N ILE A 104 -21.49 10.19 -11.59
CA ILE A 104 -21.79 10.15 -13.04
C ILE A 104 -22.29 8.77 -13.46
N PHE A 105 -21.65 7.69 -12.99
CA PHE A 105 -22.09 6.33 -13.26
C PHE A 105 -23.51 6.06 -12.77
N LEU A 106 -23.83 6.49 -11.55
CA LEU A 106 -25.18 6.34 -10.99
C LEU A 106 -26.20 7.21 -11.74
N LEU A 107 -25.85 8.44 -12.12
CA LEU A 107 -26.71 9.31 -12.92
C LEU A 107 -26.99 8.72 -14.30
N ILE A 108 -25.99 8.15 -14.99
CA ILE A 108 -26.21 7.43 -16.26
C ILE A 108 -27.26 6.34 -16.06
N MET A 109 -27.12 5.53 -15.00
CA MET A 109 -28.00 4.39 -14.73
C MET A 109 -29.41 4.80 -14.30
N LEU A 110 -29.57 5.94 -13.65
CA LEU A 110 -30.85 6.42 -13.14
C LEU A 110 -31.61 7.29 -14.15
N VAL A 111 -30.92 7.99 -15.06
CA VAL A 111 -31.52 8.95 -16.01
C VAL A 111 -31.76 8.35 -17.38
N GLU A 112 -30.87 7.48 -17.88
CA GLU A 112 -31.08 6.84 -19.19
C GLU A 112 -32.08 5.69 -19.06
N GLU A 113 -33.09 5.68 -19.92
CA GLU A 113 -34.19 4.71 -19.85
C GLU A 113 -33.84 3.39 -20.52
N ASP A 114 -33.04 3.43 -21.61
CA ASP A 114 -32.63 2.21 -22.30
C ASP A 114 -31.47 1.52 -21.54
N PRO A 115 -31.65 0.28 -21.05
CA PRO A 115 -30.64 -0.43 -20.27
C PRO A 115 -29.35 -0.69 -21.06
N ASN A 116 -29.42 -0.84 -22.37
CA ASN A 116 -28.25 -1.09 -23.22
C ASN A 116 -27.49 0.21 -23.50
N VAL A 117 -28.19 1.32 -23.72
CA VAL A 117 -27.57 2.65 -23.89
C VAL A 117 -26.90 3.10 -22.60
N ALA A 118 -27.56 2.90 -21.45
CA ALA A 118 -26.99 3.18 -20.13
C ALA A 118 -25.74 2.31 -19.87
N ALA A 119 -25.82 1.00 -20.15
CA ALA A 119 -24.70 0.07 -19.99
C ALA A 119 -23.51 0.43 -20.88
N GLU A 120 -23.74 0.75 -22.15
CA GLU A 120 -22.69 1.16 -23.10
C GLU A 120 -22.03 2.47 -22.65
N SER A 121 -22.84 3.45 -22.27
CA SER A 121 -22.36 4.78 -21.85
C SER A 121 -21.53 4.67 -20.57
N MET A 122 -22.03 3.96 -19.55
CA MET A 122 -21.29 3.74 -18.31
C MET A 122 -19.99 2.99 -18.56
N LEU A 123 -19.98 1.97 -19.44
CA LEU A 123 -18.76 1.24 -19.79
C LEU A 123 -17.69 2.16 -20.37
N HIS A 124 -18.05 3.02 -21.32
CA HIS A 124 -17.09 3.91 -21.96
C HIS A 124 -16.65 5.06 -21.08
N VAL A 125 -17.55 5.66 -20.29
CA VAL A 125 -17.16 6.67 -19.30
C VAL A 125 -16.24 6.04 -18.25
N TRP A 126 -16.45 4.78 -17.88
CA TRP A 126 -15.60 4.10 -16.91
C TRP A 126 -14.24 3.69 -17.46
N TYR A 127 -14.16 3.08 -18.65
CA TYR A 127 -12.94 2.39 -19.11
C TYR A 127 -12.33 2.89 -20.42
N SER A 128 -12.97 3.84 -21.12
CA SER A 128 -12.43 4.38 -22.37
C SER A 128 -11.91 5.81 -22.19
N ALA A 129 -10.71 6.09 -22.70
CA ALA A 129 -10.13 7.43 -22.78
C ALA A 129 -10.91 8.33 -23.75
N LEU A 130 -11.55 7.74 -24.76
CA LEU A 130 -12.43 8.44 -25.69
C LEU A 130 -13.85 7.90 -25.57
N VAL A 131 -14.84 8.78 -25.74
CA VAL A 131 -16.27 8.45 -25.79
C VAL A 131 -16.86 8.83 -27.15
N THR A 132 -18.05 8.31 -27.43
CA THR A 132 -18.80 8.61 -28.65
C THR A 132 -19.66 9.87 -28.49
N GLU A 133 -20.05 10.49 -29.61
CA GLU A 133 -20.96 11.65 -29.60
C GLU A 133 -22.27 11.39 -28.83
N PRO A 134 -22.98 10.25 -29.01
CA PRO A 134 -24.18 9.97 -28.21
C PRO A 134 -23.91 9.88 -26.70
N CYS A 135 -22.77 9.28 -26.31
CA CYS A 135 -22.36 9.18 -24.91
C CYS A 135 -22.05 10.56 -24.32
N TYR A 136 -21.31 11.40 -25.05
CA TYR A 136 -21.02 12.76 -24.60
C TYR A 136 -22.27 13.64 -24.55
N ALA A 137 -23.17 13.52 -25.52
CA ALA A 137 -24.46 14.21 -25.51
C ALA A 137 -25.33 13.82 -24.32
N LEU A 138 -25.29 12.56 -23.86
CA LEU A 138 -25.93 12.13 -22.62
C LEU A 138 -25.36 12.89 -21.41
N LEU A 139 -24.04 12.95 -21.28
CA LEU A 139 -23.37 13.68 -20.19
C LEU A 139 -23.74 15.17 -20.20
N GLN A 140 -23.62 15.82 -21.37
CA GLN A 140 -23.83 17.26 -21.54
C GLN A 140 -25.29 17.68 -21.45
N LYS A 141 -26.20 17.01 -22.16
CA LYS A 141 -27.58 17.47 -22.33
C LYS A 141 -28.52 16.94 -21.26
N LYS A 142 -28.26 15.76 -20.69
CA LYS A 142 -29.12 15.17 -19.66
C LYS A 142 -28.54 15.28 -18.26
N LEU A 143 -27.26 15.02 -18.06
CA LEU A 143 -26.69 14.88 -16.70
C LEU A 143 -26.14 16.20 -16.13
N LYS A 144 -25.38 16.96 -16.92
CA LYS A 144 -24.79 18.23 -16.49
C LYS A 144 -25.81 19.22 -15.92
N PRO A 145 -27.01 19.43 -16.53
CA PRO A 145 -28.00 20.37 -15.99
C PRO A 145 -28.51 19.99 -14.59
N ILE A 146 -28.50 18.69 -14.24
CA ILE A 146 -28.91 18.20 -12.91
C ILE A 146 -27.96 18.72 -11.83
N VAL A 147 -26.66 18.83 -12.15
CA VAL A 147 -25.62 19.33 -11.25
C VAL A 147 -25.55 20.85 -11.27
N GLU A 148 -25.64 21.48 -12.45
CA GLU A 148 -25.63 22.94 -12.58
C GLU A 148 -26.79 23.62 -11.84
N ASP A 149 -27.98 23.01 -11.84
CA ASP A 149 -29.13 23.50 -11.05
C ASP A 149 -28.79 23.63 -9.56
N VAL A 150 -28.02 22.67 -9.02
CA VAL A 150 -27.57 22.72 -7.63
C VAL A 150 -26.55 23.84 -7.44
N CYS A 151 -25.54 23.92 -8.33
CA CYS A 151 -24.48 24.93 -8.28
C CYS A 151 -25.07 26.36 -8.29
N ASN A 152 -26.03 26.62 -9.18
CA ASN A 152 -26.72 27.91 -9.29
C ASN A 152 -27.45 28.28 -7.99
N LYS A 153 -28.08 27.31 -7.32
CA LYS A 153 -28.82 27.54 -6.05
C LYS A 153 -27.91 27.80 -4.86
N ILE A 154 -26.66 27.35 -4.91
CA ILE A 154 -25.71 27.44 -3.79
C ILE A 154 -24.59 28.46 -4.03
N ALA A 155 -24.56 29.15 -5.17
CA ALA A 155 -23.48 30.06 -5.56
C ALA A 155 -23.18 31.14 -4.49
N GLY A 156 -24.20 31.62 -3.79
CA GLY A 156 -24.05 32.61 -2.71
C GLY A 156 -23.71 32.05 -1.32
N LYS A 157 -23.50 30.74 -1.16
CA LYS A 157 -23.16 30.11 0.12
C LYS A 157 -21.64 30.16 0.37
N PRO A 158 -21.17 30.17 1.63
CA PRO A 158 -19.74 30.16 1.93
C PRO A 158 -19.01 28.91 1.40
N TYR A 159 -17.79 29.07 0.91
CA TYR A 159 -16.99 28.02 0.23
C TYR A 159 -16.85 26.71 1.03
N LYS A 160 -16.60 26.81 2.34
CA LYS A 160 -16.39 25.65 3.21
C LYS A 160 -17.68 25.04 3.77
N THR A 161 -18.84 25.58 3.43
CA THR A 161 -20.12 25.04 3.90
C THR A 161 -20.37 23.67 3.28
N LEU A 162 -20.62 22.68 4.13
CA LEU A 162 -21.02 21.33 3.71
C LEU A 162 -22.49 21.34 3.30
N LEU A 163 -22.78 20.91 2.08
CA LEU A 163 -24.11 20.97 1.46
C LEU A 163 -24.48 19.60 0.90
N GLY A 164 -25.67 19.14 1.27
CA GLY A 164 -26.25 17.90 0.77
C GLY A 164 -27.39 18.15 -0.22
N LYS A 165 -27.40 17.45 -1.35
CA LYS A 165 -28.53 17.41 -2.28
C LYS A 165 -29.01 15.98 -2.45
N THR A 166 -30.32 15.79 -2.36
CA THR A 166 -30.99 14.55 -2.76
C THR A 166 -31.79 14.78 -4.05
N TRP A 167 -31.58 13.93 -5.03
CA TRP A 167 -32.42 13.77 -6.23
C TRP A 167 -33.25 12.50 -6.09
N ASN A 168 -34.49 12.53 -6.60
CA ASN A 168 -35.40 11.38 -6.60
C ASN A 168 -35.66 10.94 -8.04
N PHE A 169 -35.60 9.63 -8.29
CA PHE A 169 -35.81 8.99 -9.58
C PHE A 169 -36.82 7.85 -9.40
N GLY A 170 -38.11 8.18 -9.46
CA GLY A 170 -39.18 7.22 -9.13
C GLY A 170 -39.07 6.74 -7.69
N CYS A 171 -38.89 5.43 -7.47
CA CYS A 171 -38.69 4.83 -6.16
C CYS A 171 -37.23 4.87 -5.66
N ASN A 172 -36.32 5.46 -6.43
CA ASN A 172 -34.91 5.58 -6.09
C ASN A 172 -34.54 6.98 -5.63
N SER A 173 -33.47 7.08 -4.85
CA SER A 173 -32.89 8.36 -4.47
C SER A 173 -31.36 8.33 -4.57
N LEU A 174 -30.79 9.49 -4.88
CA LEU A 174 -29.35 9.71 -4.94
C LEU A 174 -29.04 10.97 -4.13
N ARG A 175 -28.28 10.82 -3.06
CA ARG A 175 -27.80 11.92 -2.22
C ARG A 175 -26.31 12.12 -2.43
N LEU A 176 -25.89 13.37 -2.60
CA LEU A 176 -24.48 13.75 -2.65
C LEU A 176 -24.22 14.83 -1.59
N VAL A 177 -23.12 14.68 -0.86
CA VAL A 177 -22.66 15.63 0.17
C VAL A 177 -21.27 16.11 -0.17
N LEU A 178 -21.14 17.40 -0.46
CA LEU A 178 -19.88 18.06 -0.80
C LEU A 178 -19.82 19.43 -0.13
N THR A 179 -18.61 19.99 0.02
CA THR A 179 -18.48 21.41 0.32
C THR A 179 -18.94 22.24 -0.88
N GLN A 180 -19.37 23.49 -0.65
CA GLN A 180 -19.78 24.40 -1.71
C GLN A 180 -18.69 24.53 -2.79
N GLU A 181 -17.43 24.68 -2.39
CA GLU A 181 -16.31 24.80 -3.34
C GLU A 181 -16.22 23.59 -4.27
N VAL A 182 -16.39 22.39 -3.72
CA VAL A 182 -16.29 21.14 -4.48
C VAL A 182 -17.52 20.94 -5.38
N TRP A 183 -18.71 21.35 -4.94
CA TRP A 183 -19.89 21.41 -5.81
C TRP A 183 -19.64 22.27 -7.05
N MET A 184 -19.03 23.46 -6.88
CA MET A 184 -18.77 24.37 -8.00
C MET A 184 -17.76 23.82 -9.02
N LYS A 185 -16.91 22.87 -8.62
CA LYS A 185 -15.98 22.17 -9.54
C LYS A 185 -16.65 21.01 -10.27
N LEU A 186 -17.73 20.44 -9.74
CA LEU A 186 -18.34 19.22 -10.27
C LEU A 186 -18.81 19.31 -11.74
N PRO A 187 -19.33 20.45 -12.26
CA PRO A 187 -19.67 20.58 -13.68
C PRO A 187 -18.51 20.28 -14.65
N SER A 188 -17.25 20.50 -14.25
CA SER A 188 -16.09 20.25 -15.13
C SER A 188 -15.91 18.77 -15.47
N TYR A 189 -16.47 17.83 -14.69
CA TYR A 189 -16.42 16.40 -14.99
C TYR A 189 -17.36 15.98 -16.13
N PHE A 190 -18.23 16.89 -16.59
CA PHE A 190 -19.10 16.66 -17.73
C PHE A 190 -18.53 17.27 -19.01
N GLU A 191 -17.59 18.20 -18.91
CA GLU A 191 -17.06 19.01 -20.02
C GLU A 191 -15.65 18.56 -20.43
N VAL A 192 -15.41 18.53 -21.73
CA VAL A 192 -14.05 18.38 -22.25
C VAL A 192 -13.33 19.72 -22.05
N PRO A 193 -12.13 19.75 -21.42
CA PRO A 193 -11.39 21.00 -21.25
C PRO A 193 -11.09 21.69 -22.57
N ASP A 194 -11.03 23.02 -22.55
CA ASP A 194 -10.68 23.83 -23.71
C ASP A 194 -9.33 23.39 -24.31
N GLY A 195 -9.30 23.23 -25.63
CA GLY A 195 -8.11 22.77 -26.37
C GLY A 195 -7.85 21.26 -26.28
N MET A 196 -8.61 20.51 -25.48
CA MET A 196 -8.47 19.06 -25.38
C MET A 196 -9.16 18.36 -26.55
N THR A 197 -8.39 18.06 -27.60
CA THR A 197 -8.87 17.32 -28.78
C THR A 197 -8.60 15.82 -28.63
N LYS A 198 -9.17 14.99 -29.51
CA LYS A 198 -8.79 13.56 -29.65
C LYS A 198 -7.26 13.41 -29.74
N VAL A 199 -6.62 14.23 -30.57
CA VAL A 199 -5.17 14.14 -30.83
C VAL A 199 -4.40 14.45 -29.56
N THR A 200 -4.75 15.53 -28.86
CA THR A 200 -4.11 15.92 -27.60
C THR A 200 -4.33 14.87 -26.51
N ALA A 201 -5.56 14.39 -26.34
CA ALA A 201 -5.90 13.35 -25.36
C ALA A 201 -5.14 12.03 -25.62
N CYS A 202 -5.05 11.62 -26.88
CA CYS A 202 -4.24 10.49 -27.27
C CYS A 202 -2.76 10.76 -26.95
N ALA A 203 -2.20 11.91 -27.31
CA ALA A 203 -0.80 12.24 -27.07
C ALA A 203 -0.45 12.22 -25.57
N VAL A 204 -1.25 12.86 -24.71
CA VAL A 204 -1.06 12.89 -23.26
C VAL A 204 -1.10 11.48 -22.68
N ARG A 205 -2.07 10.66 -23.08
CA ARG A 205 -2.14 9.27 -22.62
C ARG A 205 -0.95 8.45 -23.13
N GLN A 206 -0.58 8.59 -24.41
CA GLN A 206 0.55 7.86 -25.01
C GLN A 206 1.88 8.21 -24.34
N ALA A 207 2.07 9.46 -23.93
CA ALA A 207 3.25 9.90 -23.19
C ALA A 207 3.42 9.15 -21.85
N VAL A 208 2.34 8.62 -21.28
CA VAL A 208 2.38 7.80 -20.07
C VAL A 208 2.40 6.30 -20.40
N VAL A 209 1.37 5.80 -21.10
CA VAL A 209 1.18 4.36 -21.30
C VAL A 209 2.15 3.75 -22.33
N ASN A 210 2.80 4.54 -23.17
CA ASN A 210 3.80 4.04 -24.13
C ASN A 210 5.10 4.83 -24.05
N ALA A 211 5.42 5.35 -22.86
CA ALA A 211 6.64 6.08 -22.59
C ALA A 211 7.88 5.25 -23.01
N PRO A 212 8.82 5.83 -23.79
CA PRO A 212 10.03 5.12 -24.22
C PRO A 212 10.88 4.60 -23.05
N SER A 213 10.89 5.30 -21.91
CA SER A 213 11.60 4.87 -20.69
C SER A 213 10.97 3.64 -20.03
N ARG A 214 9.73 3.29 -20.37
CA ARG A 214 8.95 2.18 -19.79
C ARG A 214 8.87 0.96 -20.68
N VAL A 215 9.63 0.98 -21.76
CA VAL A 215 9.65 -0.02 -22.83
C VAL A 215 9.83 -1.46 -22.32
N ASP A 216 10.77 -1.66 -21.39
CA ASP A 216 11.07 -2.99 -20.84
C ASP A 216 10.03 -3.46 -19.82
N TYR A 217 9.41 -2.53 -19.09
CA TYR A 217 8.34 -2.85 -18.16
C TYR A 217 7.11 -3.37 -18.94
N PHE A 218 6.81 -2.73 -20.06
CA PHE A 218 5.75 -3.18 -20.94
C PHE A 218 6.06 -4.54 -21.58
N ASP A 219 7.27 -4.72 -22.11
CA ASP A 219 7.68 -5.99 -22.70
C ASP A 219 7.71 -7.13 -21.65
N ARG A 220 8.02 -6.84 -20.38
CA ARG A 220 7.89 -7.78 -19.26
C ARG A 220 6.43 -8.18 -19.02
N ALA A 221 5.50 -7.23 -19.05
CA ALA A 221 4.07 -7.53 -18.92
C ALA A 221 3.55 -8.38 -20.09
N LEU A 222 4.03 -8.16 -21.31
CA LEU A 222 3.69 -8.99 -22.47
C LEU A 222 4.27 -10.41 -22.36
N LEU A 223 5.48 -10.55 -21.81
CA LEU A 223 6.21 -11.82 -21.70
C LEU A 223 5.45 -12.89 -20.90
N ILE A 224 4.68 -12.48 -19.90
CA ILE A 224 3.94 -13.37 -18.99
C ILE A 224 2.48 -13.60 -19.42
N ARG A 225 2.02 -12.92 -20.48
CA ARG A 225 0.64 -13.02 -20.99
C ARG A 225 0.52 -14.03 -22.13
N SER A 226 -0.69 -14.59 -22.29
CA SER A 226 -0.99 -15.37 -23.49
C SER A 226 -0.93 -14.48 -24.75
N PRO A 227 -0.59 -15.02 -25.94
CA PRO A 227 -0.48 -14.24 -27.16
C PRO A 227 -1.73 -13.45 -27.57
N ALA A 228 -2.91 -13.90 -27.14
CA ALA A 228 -4.17 -13.23 -27.42
C ALA A 228 -4.45 -12.09 -26.44
N MET A 229 -4.19 -12.33 -25.15
CA MET A 229 -4.27 -11.30 -24.11
C MET A 229 -3.28 -10.16 -24.35
N ALA A 230 -2.05 -10.50 -24.73
CA ALA A 230 -1.00 -9.55 -25.10
C ALA A 230 -1.42 -8.64 -26.27
N LEU A 231 -2.06 -9.18 -27.31
CA LEU A 231 -2.58 -8.38 -28.43
C LEU A 231 -3.70 -7.43 -28.01
N GLY A 232 -4.62 -7.90 -27.15
CA GLY A 232 -5.67 -7.07 -26.58
C GLY A 232 -5.09 -5.89 -25.79
N MET A 233 -4.09 -6.17 -24.95
CA MET A 233 -3.39 -5.15 -24.15
C MET A 233 -2.69 -4.13 -25.03
N ILE A 234 -1.93 -4.56 -26.05
CA ILE A 234 -1.29 -3.66 -27.02
C ILE A 234 -2.33 -2.74 -27.66
N LYS A 235 -3.45 -3.31 -28.11
CA LYS A 235 -4.51 -2.54 -28.77
C LYS A 235 -5.12 -1.49 -27.84
N TYR A 236 -5.52 -1.89 -26.63
CA TYR A 236 -6.09 -0.98 -25.63
C TYR A 236 -5.08 0.08 -25.17
N ARG A 237 -3.78 -0.24 -25.08
CA ARG A 237 -2.74 0.77 -24.80
C ARG A 237 -2.59 1.78 -25.93
N ASN A 238 -2.78 1.37 -27.18
CA ASN A 238 -2.62 2.29 -28.31
C ASN A 238 -3.80 3.26 -28.46
N ASP A 239 -5.05 2.78 -28.31
CA ASP A 239 -6.23 3.62 -28.55
C ASP A 239 -6.96 4.08 -27.27
N GLY A 240 -6.80 3.35 -26.16
CA GLY A 240 -7.49 3.63 -24.91
C GLY A 240 -8.99 3.35 -24.93
N VAL A 241 -9.50 2.53 -25.85
CA VAL A 241 -10.94 2.28 -26.01
C VAL A 241 -11.26 0.80 -25.73
N LEU A 242 -12.11 0.56 -24.72
CA LEU A 242 -12.56 -0.79 -24.37
C LEU A 242 -13.74 -1.21 -25.25
N VAL A 243 -13.44 -1.91 -26.35
CA VAL A 243 -14.40 -2.57 -27.25
C VAL A 243 -13.80 -3.87 -27.79
N PRO A 244 -14.60 -4.82 -28.30
CA PRO A 244 -14.12 -6.01 -28.99
C PRO A 244 -13.03 -5.70 -30.03
N PHE A 245 -12.09 -6.62 -30.18
CA PHE A 245 -10.86 -6.42 -30.94
C PHE A 245 -11.12 -5.99 -32.39
N GLY A 246 -12.14 -6.59 -33.03
CA GLY A 246 -12.54 -6.28 -34.41
C GLY A 246 -13.55 -5.14 -34.56
N GLN A 247 -14.04 -4.54 -33.48
CA GLN A 247 -15.05 -3.48 -33.56
C GLN A 247 -14.44 -2.16 -34.06
N ASN A 248 -15.21 -1.44 -34.90
CA ASN A 248 -14.83 -0.12 -35.41
C ASN A 248 -14.74 0.91 -34.25
N ARG A 249 -13.74 1.79 -34.33
CA ARG A 249 -13.40 2.82 -33.34
C ARG A 249 -13.57 4.26 -33.85
N GLU A 250 -14.02 4.45 -35.09
CA GLU A 250 -14.17 5.76 -35.73
C GLU A 250 -15.11 6.69 -34.96
N ALA A 251 -16.16 6.14 -34.34
CA ALA A 251 -17.11 6.91 -33.54
C ALA A 251 -16.53 7.46 -32.22
N PHE A 252 -15.36 6.99 -31.77
CA PHE A 252 -14.71 7.46 -30.54
C PHE A 252 -13.83 8.66 -30.85
N LEU A 253 -14.42 9.85 -30.75
CA LEU A 253 -13.81 11.12 -31.15
C LEU A 253 -13.62 12.10 -30.00
N ILE A 254 -14.33 11.91 -28.89
CA ILE A 254 -14.42 12.93 -27.84
C ILE A 254 -13.61 12.46 -26.64
N PRO A 255 -12.67 13.25 -26.11
CA PRO A 255 -12.00 12.93 -24.86
C PRO A 255 -13.00 12.69 -23.74
N ASN A 256 -12.78 11.64 -22.95
CA ASN A 256 -13.64 11.37 -21.81
C ASN A 256 -13.40 12.45 -20.73
N PRO A 257 -14.38 13.33 -20.44
CA PRO A 257 -14.18 14.45 -19.52
C PRO A 257 -13.83 13.97 -18.11
N THR A 258 -14.26 12.77 -17.71
CA THR A 258 -13.98 12.22 -16.38
C THR A 258 -12.55 11.70 -16.21
N PHE A 259 -11.76 11.61 -17.28
CA PHE A 259 -10.31 11.35 -17.21
C PHE A 259 -9.49 12.62 -17.41
N PHE A 260 -9.94 13.49 -18.30
CA PHE A 260 -9.17 14.67 -18.69
C PHE A 260 -9.73 15.91 -17.98
N GLN A 261 -9.26 16.14 -16.75
CA GLN A 261 -9.54 17.36 -15.99
C GLN A 261 -8.46 18.44 -16.18
N SER A 262 -7.30 18.07 -16.75
CA SER A 262 -6.23 18.99 -17.14
C SER A 262 -5.72 18.62 -18.55
N SER A 263 -5.18 19.60 -19.28
CA SER A 263 -4.76 19.42 -20.68
C SER A 263 -3.47 18.61 -20.84
N ASN A 264 -2.72 18.40 -19.76
CA ASN A 264 -1.33 17.93 -19.82
C ASN A 264 -1.06 16.66 -19.01
N GLU A 265 -2.07 16.05 -18.40
CA GLU A 265 -1.89 14.92 -17.49
C GLU A 265 -2.83 13.75 -17.79
N TRP A 266 -2.27 12.54 -17.80
CA TRP A 266 -3.05 11.30 -17.76
C TRP A 266 -3.20 10.87 -16.30
N PRO A 267 -4.43 10.65 -15.79
CA PRO A 267 -4.68 10.61 -14.35
C PRO A 267 -4.42 9.25 -13.70
N MET A 268 -3.65 8.36 -14.34
CA MET A 268 -3.38 7.01 -13.85
C MET A 268 -1.97 6.55 -14.21
N MET A 269 -1.56 5.43 -13.62
CA MET A 269 -0.28 4.79 -13.92
C MET A 269 -0.26 4.16 -15.31
N ASP A 270 0.95 3.98 -15.85
CA ASP A 270 1.20 3.26 -17.10
C ASP A 270 0.74 1.80 -17.07
N SER A 271 0.60 1.20 -15.89
CA SER A 271 0.19 -0.18 -15.67
C SER A 271 -1.32 -0.41 -15.56
N ALA A 272 -2.14 0.64 -15.46
CA ALA A 272 -3.58 0.50 -15.23
C ALA A 272 -4.29 -0.24 -16.38
N ASP A 273 -4.98 -1.35 -16.06
CA ASP A 273 -5.67 -2.22 -17.03
C ASP A 273 -7.11 -2.51 -16.55
N PRO A 274 -8.15 -2.31 -17.37
CA PRO A 274 -9.53 -2.56 -16.98
C PRO A 274 -9.82 -4.03 -16.60
N ILE A 275 -8.99 -4.98 -17.02
CA ILE A 275 -9.19 -6.40 -16.67
C ILE A 275 -8.98 -6.68 -15.18
N ASP A 276 -8.20 -5.85 -14.48
CA ASP A 276 -7.79 -6.11 -13.10
C ASP A 276 -8.93 -5.88 -12.09
N GLY A 277 -9.95 -5.10 -12.45
CA GLY A 277 -11.13 -4.85 -11.62
C GLY A 277 -12.13 -6.02 -11.60
N TRP A 278 -11.92 -7.06 -12.41
CA TRP A 278 -12.93 -8.09 -12.68
C TRP A 278 -12.36 -9.51 -12.69
N SER A 279 -13.18 -10.49 -12.30
CA SER A 279 -12.74 -11.88 -12.29
C SER A 279 -12.52 -12.38 -13.71
N ILE A 280 -11.25 -12.64 -14.06
CA ILE A 280 -10.86 -13.17 -15.37
C ILE A 280 -11.58 -14.48 -15.69
N LYS A 281 -11.73 -15.36 -14.70
CA LYS A 281 -12.49 -16.61 -14.87
C LYS A 281 -13.96 -16.34 -15.19
N ALA A 282 -14.57 -15.33 -14.57
CA ALA A 282 -15.97 -14.99 -14.79
C ALA A 282 -16.24 -14.40 -16.19
N PHE A 283 -15.45 -13.42 -16.62
CA PHE A 283 -15.69 -12.81 -17.94
C PHE A 283 -15.30 -13.73 -19.10
N LEU A 284 -14.25 -14.56 -18.96
CA LEU A 284 -13.92 -15.58 -19.96
C LEU A 284 -15.01 -16.67 -20.07
N ALA A 285 -15.75 -16.94 -18.99
CA ALA A 285 -16.88 -17.86 -19.01
C ALA A 285 -18.13 -17.30 -19.73
N THR A 286 -18.19 -15.99 -20.01
CA THR A 286 -19.36 -15.32 -20.61
C THR A 286 -19.62 -15.75 -22.07
N LYS A 287 -18.66 -16.42 -22.72
CA LYS A 287 -18.75 -16.97 -24.11
C LYS A 287 -19.33 -15.95 -25.10
N ALA A 288 -18.75 -14.75 -25.12
CA ALA A 288 -19.26 -13.66 -25.93
C ALA A 288 -18.85 -13.79 -27.40
N GLY A 289 -19.74 -14.37 -28.21
CA GLY A 289 -19.58 -14.46 -29.66
C GLY A 289 -18.50 -15.46 -30.13
N PRO A 290 -18.16 -15.45 -31.43
CA PRO A 290 -17.26 -16.42 -32.04
C PRO A 290 -15.79 -16.21 -31.66
N ALA A 291 -15.40 -15.00 -31.25
CA ALA A 291 -14.02 -14.62 -30.94
C ALA A 291 -13.57 -15.06 -29.53
N LYS A 292 -13.52 -16.37 -29.28
CA LYS A 292 -13.22 -16.97 -27.95
C LYS A 292 -11.88 -16.54 -27.31
N LYS A 293 -10.97 -15.97 -28.09
CA LYS A 293 -9.64 -15.52 -27.64
C LYS A 293 -9.56 -13.99 -27.45
N ASP A 294 -10.64 -13.25 -27.71
CA ASP A 294 -10.71 -11.82 -27.48
C ASP A 294 -10.98 -11.54 -25.99
N VAL A 295 -9.93 -11.38 -25.19
CA VAL A 295 -10.02 -11.18 -23.74
C VAL A 295 -10.74 -9.86 -23.40
N TYR A 296 -10.40 -8.77 -24.11
CA TYR A 296 -11.00 -7.44 -23.88
C TYR A 296 -12.43 -7.37 -24.41
N GLY A 297 -12.73 -8.03 -25.53
CA GLY A 297 -14.11 -8.21 -26.01
C GLY A 297 -14.96 -9.03 -25.03
N GLN A 298 -14.41 -10.09 -24.44
CA GLN A 298 -15.10 -10.86 -23.41
C GLN A 298 -15.38 -10.03 -22.15
N LEU A 299 -14.41 -9.22 -21.71
CA LEU A 299 -14.65 -8.23 -20.65
C LEU A 299 -15.77 -7.26 -21.04
N TYR A 300 -15.69 -6.63 -22.21
CA TYR A 300 -16.70 -5.68 -22.69
C TYR A 300 -18.11 -6.27 -22.65
N HIS A 301 -18.31 -7.47 -23.18
CA HIS A 301 -19.63 -8.11 -23.20
C HIS A 301 -20.10 -8.54 -21.81
N HIS A 302 -19.19 -8.99 -20.95
CA HIS A 302 -19.49 -9.29 -19.56
C HIS A 302 -19.99 -8.04 -18.82
N LEU A 303 -19.25 -6.94 -18.91
CA LEU A 303 -19.60 -5.66 -18.29
C LEU A 303 -20.90 -5.10 -18.83
N LYS A 304 -21.09 -5.09 -20.15
CA LYS A 304 -22.34 -4.62 -20.76
C LYS A 304 -23.56 -5.38 -20.23
N ARG A 305 -23.46 -6.71 -20.10
CA ARG A 305 -24.54 -7.53 -19.53
C ARG A 305 -24.76 -7.22 -18.05
N LEU A 306 -23.68 -7.13 -17.27
CA LEU A 306 -23.73 -6.84 -15.84
C LEU A 306 -24.37 -5.46 -15.58
N PHE A 307 -23.95 -4.45 -16.33
CA PHE A 307 -24.44 -3.07 -16.21
C PHE A 307 -25.91 -2.96 -16.64
N ALA A 308 -26.32 -3.68 -17.69
CA ALA A 308 -27.74 -3.76 -18.06
C ALA A 308 -28.59 -4.46 -16.99
N ASN A 309 -28.04 -5.46 -16.29
CA ASN A 309 -28.73 -6.10 -15.17
C ASN A 309 -28.85 -5.16 -13.96
N PHE A 310 -27.77 -4.43 -13.65
CA PHE A 310 -27.76 -3.41 -12.62
C PHE A 310 -28.81 -2.32 -12.91
N HIS A 311 -28.84 -1.79 -14.13
CA HIS A 311 -29.86 -0.84 -14.59
C HIS A 311 -31.28 -1.35 -14.36
N ARG A 312 -31.62 -2.53 -14.89
CA ARG A 312 -32.96 -3.12 -14.73
C ARG A 312 -33.33 -3.33 -13.27
N TYR A 313 -32.34 -3.63 -12.41
CA TYR A 313 -32.57 -3.73 -10.98
C TYR A 313 -32.97 -2.38 -10.39
N LEU A 314 -32.18 -1.32 -10.64
CA LEU A 314 -32.49 0.03 -10.16
C LEU A 314 -33.88 0.49 -10.62
N HIS A 315 -34.23 0.27 -11.89
CA HIS A 315 -35.54 0.68 -12.42
C HIS A 315 -36.72 -0.18 -11.96
N SER A 316 -36.50 -1.26 -11.22
CA SER A 316 -37.57 -2.15 -10.75
C SER A 316 -37.70 -2.26 -9.23
N LYS A 317 -36.75 -1.72 -8.45
CA LYS A 317 -36.66 -1.89 -7.00
C LYS A 317 -36.22 -0.60 -6.31
N PRO A 318 -36.68 -0.35 -5.08
CA PRO A 318 -36.30 0.84 -4.33
C PRO A 318 -34.84 0.77 -3.85
N VAL A 319 -33.99 1.65 -4.37
CA VAL A 319 -32.59 1.80 -3.97
C VAL A 319 -32.29 3.26 -3.62
N SER A 320 -31.63 3.47 -2.48
CA SER A 320 -31.13 4.78 -2.06
C SER A 320 -29.61 4.77 -2.04
N PHE A 321 -29.01 5.75 -2.71
CA PHE A 321 -27.57 5.98 -2.72
C PHE A 321 -27.22 7.25 -1.96
N GLU A 322 -26.12 7.23 -1.23
CA GLU A 322 -25.58 8.38 -0.53
C GLU A 322 -24.06 8.44 -0.70
N LEU A 323 -23.54 9.50 -1.32
CA LEU A 323 -22.13 9.68 -1.62
C LEU A 323 -21.52 10.75 -0.70
N HIS A 324 -20.37 10.42 -0.11
CA HIS A 324 -19.61 11.30 0.79
C HIS A 324 -18.17 11.48 0.31
N HIS A 325 -17.77 12.74 0.11
CA HIS A 325 -16.37 13.14 -0.10
C HIS A 325 -15.75 13.56 1.24
N THR A 326 -15.19 12.59 1.96
CA THR A 326 -14.56 12.82 3.28
C THR A 326 -13.57 11.71 3.60
N ASP A 327 -12.66 11.96 4.54
CA ASP A 327 -11.78 10.91 5.08
C ASP A 327 -12.62 9.81 5.74
N ALA A 328 -12.34 8.56 5.39
CA ALA A 328 -13.02 7.38 5.94
C ALA A 328 -12.91 7.31 7.48
N GLN A 329 -11.87 7.89 8.08
CA GLN A 329 -11.63 7.94 9.53
C GLN A 329 -12.67 8.73 10.31
N VAL A 330 -13.46 9.59 9.66
CA VAL A 330 -14.50 10.41 10.33
C VAL A 330 -15.92 9.93 10.02
N LEU A 331 -16.06 8.77 9.36
CA LEU A 331 -17.37 8.23 8.99
C LEU A 331 -18.20 7.78 10.19
N ASP A 332 -17.57 7.34 11.28
CA ASP A 332 -18.25 7.01 12.54
C ASP A 332 -19.03 8.21 13.11
N LYS A 333 -18.45 9.41 12.97
CA LYS A 333 -19.06 10.68 13.37
C LYS A 333 -20.06 11.17 12.34
N THR A 334 -19.71 11.07 11.05
CA THR A 334 -20.55 11.56 9.93
C THR A 334 -21.83 10.74 9.79
N LEU A 335 -21.75 9.44 10.08
CA LEU A 335 -22.85 8.48 9.99
C LEU A 335 -23.34 8.06 11.38
N ALA A 336 -23.17 8.92 12.40
CA ALA A 336 -23.56 8.62 13.76
C ALA A 336 -25.04 8.18 13.83
N GLY A 337 -25.30 7.05 14.51
CA GLY A 337 -26.63 6.46 14.63
C GLY A 337 -27.08 5.60 13.44
N ARG A 338 -26.28 5.49 12.37
CA ARG A 338 -26.51 4.54 11.28
C ARG A 338 -25.91 3.18 11.64
N GLU A 339 -26.61 2.12 11.25
CA GLU A 339 -26.12 0.74 11.32
C GLU A 339 -26.18 0.06 9.96
N PHE A 340 -25.17 -0.76 9.65
CA PHE A 340 -25.00 -1.42 8.36
C PHE A 340 -24.93 -2.94 8.50
N ASP A 341 -25.56 -3.64 7.55
CA ASP A 341 -25.50 -5.10 7.40
C ASP A 341 -24.20 -5.56 6.75
N ARG A 342 -23.62 -4.73 5.89
CA ARG A 342 -22.34 -4.97 5.24
C ARG A 342 -21.52 -3.69 5.24
N ILE A 343 -20.27 -3.79 5.64
CA ILE A 343 -19.30 -2.70 5.53
C ILE A 343 -18.08 -3.25 4.79
N GLU A 344 -17.78 -2.70 3.62
CA GLU A 344 -16.57 -3.02 2.86
C GLU A 344 -15.65 -1.81 2.90
N VAL A 345 -14.38 -2.01 3.26
CA VAL A 345 -13.43 -0.91 3.54
C VAL A 345 -12.17 -0.94 2.67
N SER A 346 -12.20 -1.67 1.55
CA SER A 346 -11.07 -1.84 0.64
C SER A 346 -9.79 -2.22 1.41
N ASN A 347 -8.64 -1.66 1.01
CA ASN A 347 -7.33 -1.90 1.59
C ASN A 347 -6.84 -0.85 2.59
N ILE A 348 -7.73 0.02 3.10
CA ILE A 348 -7.34 1.04 4.09
C ILE A 348 -6.88 0.44 5.42
N CYS A 349 -7.11 -0.85 5.65
CA CYS A 349 -6.63 -1.59 6.81
C CYS A 349 -5.17 -2.08 6.70
N ASP A 350 -4.55 -2.02 5.52
CA ASP A 350 -3.10 -2.23 5.39
C ASP A 350 -2.35 -1.16 6.21
N SER A 351 -1.17 -1.50 6.73
CA SER A 351 -0.49 -0.67 7.73
C SER A 351 0.04 0.66 7.19
N GLY A 352 0.11 0.82 5.87
CA GLY A 352 0.47 2.05 5.16
C GLY A 352 -0.66 3.03 4.94
N TYR A 353 -1.87 2.65 5.30
CA TYR A 353 -3.04 3.53 5.31
C TYR A 353 -3.47 3.77 6.76
N LEU A 354 -4.67 3.33 7.15
CA LEU A 354 -5.19 3.50 8.51
C LEU A 354 -4.69 2.42 9.47
N GLY A 355 -4.37 1.24 8.93
CA GLY A 355 -4.10 0.05 9.72
C GLY A 355 -5.36 -0.55 10.34
N ILE A 356 -5.25 -1.82 10.76
CA ILE A 356 -6.40 -2.59 11.23
C ILE A 356 -7.06 -2.01 12.50
N ASP A 357 -6.27 -1.48 13.43
CA ASP A 357 -6.77 -0.95 14.73
C ASP A 357 -7.71 0.24 14.53
N THR A 358 -7.27 1.25 13.76
CA THR A 358 -8.09 2.44 13.44
C THR A 358 -9.30 2.06 12.60
N THR A 359 -9.12 1.16 11.63
CA THR A 359 -10.20 0.69 10.77
C THR A 359 -11.32 0.05 11.60
N LEU A 360 -11.00 -0.92 12.45
CA LEU A 360 -12.03 -1.59 13.26
C LEU A 360 -12.67 -0.66 14.28
N LYS A 361 -11.92 0.27 14.89
CA LYS A 361 -12.50 1.26 15.81
C LYS A 361 -13.51 2.19 15.14
N THR A 362 -13.28 2.53 13.87
CA THR A 362 -14.15 3.41 13.09
C THR A 362 -15.42 2.67 12.65
N PHE A 363 -15.27 1.46 12.10
CA PHE A 363 -16.39 0.75 11.46
C PHE A 363 -17.10 -0.26 12.36
N GLY A 364 -16.46 -0.73 13.42
CA GLY A 364 -17.06 -1.63 14.43
C GLY A 364 -18.37 -1.08 15.01
N PRO A 365 -18.42 0.19 15.46
CA PRO A 365 -19.63 0.81 15.99
C PRO A 365 -20.76 1.00 14.95
N LEU A 366 -20.43 1.04 13.66
CA LEU A 366 -21.41 1.17 12.57
C LEU A 366 -21.98 -0.18 12.13
N LEU A 367 -21.43 -1.30 12.62
CA LEU A 367 -21.89 -2.64 12.27
C LEU A 367 -23.17 -2.99 13.03
N ARG A 368 -24.20 -3.42 12.30
CA ARG A 368 -25.48 -3.80 12.89
C ARG A 368 -25.32 -4.90 13.93
N SER A 369 -26.07 -4.79 15.03
CA SER A 369 -26.05 -5.76 16.13
C SER A 369 -26.44 -7.18 15.65
N SER A 370 -25.83 -8.22 16.27
CA SER A 370 -26.13 -9.61 15.91
C SER A 370 -27.59 -10.02 16.17
N SER A 371 -28.31 -9.32 17.04
CA SER A 371 -29.74 -9.52 17.27
C SER A 371 -30.60 -9.00 16.11
N ALA A 372 -30.16 -7.94 15.43
CA ALA A 372 -30.88 -7.36 14.29
C ALA A 372 -30.51 -8.07 12.97
N ASN A 373 -29.23 -8.39 12.76
CA ASN A 373 -28.79 -9.25 11.68
C ASN A 373 -27.57 -10.10 12.11
N PRO A 374 -27.71 -11.44 12.27
CA PRO A 374 -26.59 -12.30 12.66
C PRO A 374 -25.50 -12.45 11.57
N HIS A 375 -25.80 -12.02 10.34
CA HIS A 375 -24.87 -12.04 9.20
C HIS A 375 -24.17 -10.69 8.99
N ALA A 376 -24.44 -9.67 9.83
CA ALA A 376 -23.78 -8.39 9.73
C ALA A 376 -22.24 -8.56 9.75
N THR A 377 -21.57 -8.06 8.71
CA THR A 377 -20.13 -8.30 8.49
C THR A 377 -19.38 -7.05 8.03
N ILE A 378 -18.20 -6.80 8.61
CA ILE A 378 -17.18 -5.91 8.03
C ILE A 378 -16.21 -6.75 7.19
N ILE A 379 -15.90 -6.31 5.98
CA ILE A 379 -14.97 -6.94 5.05
C ILE A 379 -13.77 -6.01 4.86
N THR A 380 -12.60 -6.46 5.30
CA THR A 380 -11.31 -5.77 5.14
C THR A 380 -10.45 -6.52 4.11
N THR A 381 -9.78 -5.82 3.21
CA THR A 381 -8.88 -6.42 2.20
C THR A 381 -7.43 -6.03 2.49
N PHE A 382 -6.49 -6.94 2.38
CA PHE A 382 -5.06 -6.67 2.53
C PHE A 382 -4.37 -7.00 1.21
N LEU A 383 -3.74 -5.99 0.62
CA LEU A 383 -2.95 -6.15 -0.60
C LEU A 383 -1.45 -6.17 -0.27
N ASN A 384 -1.05 -5.55 0.85
CA ASN A 384 0.35 -5.32 1.19
C ASN A 384 0.85 -6.20 2.36
N ALA A 385 -0.05 -6.81 3.13
CA ALA A 385 0.32 -7.60 4.31
C ALA A 385 1.31 -8.76 4.04
N VAL A 386 1.14 -9.51 2.95
CA VAL A 386 2.04 -10.62 2.59
C VAL A 386 3.45 -10.13 2.21
N PRO A 387 3.63 -9.20 1.25
CA PRO A 387 4.96 -8.72 0.90
C PRO A 387 5.66 -8.05 2.09
N GLU A 388 4.94 -7.28 2.91
CA GLU A 388 5.49 -6.69 4.14
C GLU A 388 6.03 -7.75 5.12
N ALA A 389 5.27 -8.82 5.36
CA ALA A 389 5.68 -9.91 6.24
C ALA A 389 6.81 -10.77 5.64
N LYS A 390 6.81 -11.01 4.31
CA LYS A 390 7.92 -11.68 3.61
C LYS A 390 9.23 -10.94 3.82
N MET A 391 9.19 -9.62 3.61
CA MET A 391 10.34 -8.75 3.74
C MET A 391 10.88 -8.72 5.17
N MET A 392 9.98 -8.61 6.17
CA MET A 392 10.36 -8.73 7.58
C MET A 392 10.97 -10.09 7.91
N TYR A 393 10.39 -11.18 7.41
CA TYR A 393 10.90 -12.52 7.63
C TYR A 393 12.31 -12.71 7.06
N GLN A 394 12.55 -12.15 5.87
CA GLN A 394 13.87 -12.15 5.24
C GLN A 394 14.91 -11.40 6.07
N MET A 395 14.55 -10.27 6.70
CA MET A 395 15.45 -9.54 7.60
C MET A 395 15.76 -10.30 8.89
N ILE A 396 14.76 -10.93 9.50
CA ILE A 396 14.89 -11.61 10.79
C ILE A 396 15.54 -12.98 10.63
N SER A 397 15.37 -13.64 9.48
CA SER A 397 15.89 -14.99 9.23
C SER A 397 16.32 -15.18 7.76
N PRO A 398 17.43 -14.56 7.31
CA PRO A 398 17.84 -14.57 5.91
C PRO A 398 18.01 -15.98 5.31
N SER A 399 18.72 -16.88 5.99
CA SER A 399 18.96 -18.24 5.47
C SER A 399 17.69 -19.07 5.36
N ALA A 400 16.75 -18.89 6.30
CA ALA A 400 15.46 -19.58 6.23
C ALA A 400 14.60 -19.02 5.08
N ALA A 401 14.64 -17.70 4.86
CA ALA A 401 13.97 -17.06 3.74
C ALA A 401 14.56 -17.52 2.39
N ASP A 402 15.88 -17.64 2.27
CA ASP A 402 16.55 -18.15 1.06
C ASP A 402 16.16 -19.61 0.76
N LEU A 403 16.09 -20.47 1.78
CA LEU A 403 15.60 -21.85 1.61
C LEU A 403 14.14 -21.89 1.11
N VAL A 404 13.27 -21.03 1.65
CA VAL A 404 11.88 -20.91 1.19
C VAL A 404 11.84 -20.40 -0.25
N HIS A 405 12.60 -19.36 -0.58
CA HIS A 405 12.68 -18.81 -1.94
C HIS A 405 13.16 -19.85 -2.95
N LYS A 406 14.18 -20.65 -2.61
CA LYS A 406 14.65 -21.77 -3.44
C LYS A 406 13.58 -22.85 -3.62
N SER A 407 12.78 -23.13 -2.59
CA SER A 407 11.65 -24.06 -2.67
C SER A 407 10.55 -23.54 -3.60
N ASP A 408 10.12 -22.29 -3.40
CA ASP A 408 9.09 -21.63 -4.22
C ASP A 408 9.53 -21.56 -5.69
N THR A 409 10.80 -21.24 -5.95
CA THR A 409 11.41 -21.23 -7.30
C THR A 409 11.31 -22.60 -7.97
N LYS A 410 11.59 -23.70 -7.23
CA LYS A 410 11.44 -25.07 -7.76
C LYS A 410 9.99 -25.40 -8.10
N ILE A 411 9.03 -24.91 -7.33
CA ILE A 411 7.61 -25.11 -7.62
C ILE A 411 7.23 -24.30 -8.88
N ALA A 412 7.57 -23.01 -8.93
CA ALA A 412 7.29 -22.14 -10.07
C ALA A 412 7.87 -22.67 -11.39
N LEU A 413 9.09 -23.22 -11.37
CA LEU A 413 9.72 -23.89 -12.52
C LEU A 413 8.85 -25.00 -13.12
N LYS A 414 8.24 -25.84 -12.28
CA LYS A 414 7.36 -26.94 -12.73
C LYS A 414 6.08 -26.45 -13.38
N TYR A 415 5.54 -25.32 -12.90
CA TYR A 415 4.35 -24.69 -13.46
C TYR A 415 4.61 -23.98 -14.79
N MET A 416 5.79 -23.39 -14.93
CA MET A 416 6.21 -22.70 -16.15
C MET A 416 6.73 -23.62 -17.24
N GLU A 417 6.90 -24.92 -16.95
CA GLU A 417 7.44 -25.93 -17.87
C GLU A 417 8.80 -25.51 -18.44
N SER A 418 9.55 -24.75 -17.65
CA SER A 418 10.85 -24.20 -18.04
C SER A 418 11.95 -25.13 -17.53
N ASP A 419 12.69 -25.74 -18.45
CA ASP A 419 13.94 -26.43 -18.13
C ASP A 419 15.11 -25.49 -18.44
N LEU A 420 15.60 -24.78 -17.42
CA LEU A 420 16.74 -23.88 -17.56
C LEU A 420 18.02 -24.63 -17.98
N THR A 421 18.10 -25.94 -17.77
CA THR A 421 19.29 -26.77 -18.03
C THR A 421 19.34 -27.37 -19.44
N ALA A 422 18.22 -27.39 -20.17
CA ALA A 422 18.18 -27.90 -21.53
C ALA A 422 18.92 -26.97 -22.52
N PRO A 423 19.96 -27.45 -23.25
CA PRO A 423 20.62 -26.63 -24.26
C PRO A 423 19.66 -26.35 -25.43
N ALA A 424 19.58 -25.09 -25.84
CA ALA A 424 18.74 -24.66 -26.96
C ALA A 424 19.53 -23.78 -27.93
N GLY A 425 19.66 -24.25 -29.18
CA GLY A 425 20.20 -23.47 -30.29
C GLY A 425 21.64 -22.98 -30.08
N THR A 426 21.92 -21.79 -30.60
CA THR A 426 23.20 -21.10 -30.45
C THR A 426 23.41 -20.57 -29.02
N PRO A 427 24.66 -20.26 -28.59
CA PRO A 427 24.91 -19.69 -27.26
C PRO A 427 24.09 -18.42 -26.96
N ALA A 428 23.88 -17.57 -27.98
CA ALA A 428 23.08 -16.36 -27.87
C ALA A 428 21.58 -16.67 -27.65
N GLU A 429 21.05 -17.67 -28.36
CA GLU A 429 19.66 -18.13 -28.18
C GLU A 429 19.45 -18.76 -26.80
N ASN A 430 20.43 -19.52 -26.32
CA ASN A 430 20.36 -20.11 -24.98
C ASN A 430 20.39 -19.02 -23.89
N LEU A 431 21.27 -18.02 -24.00
CA LEU A 431 21.34 -16.90 -23.06
C LEU A 431 20.02 -16.10 -23.02
N ALA A 432 19.46 -15.79 -24.19
CA ALA A 432 18.17 -15.11 -24.32
C ALA A 432 17.04 -15.89 -23.65
N ARG A 433 16.97 -17.21 -23.89
CA ARG A 433 15.99 -18.10 -23.26
C ARG A 433 16.12 -18.06 -21.74
N VAL A 434 17.32 -18.32 -21.20
CA VAL A 434 17.58 -18.31 -19.76
C VAL A 434 17.18 -16.98 -19.12
N GLN A 435 17.51 -15.85 -19.75
CA GLN A 435 17.13 -14.53 -19.26
C GLN A 435 15.59 -14.36 -19.20
N THR A 436 14.87 -14.70 -20.28
CA THR A 436 13.41 -14.57 -20.32
C THR A 436 12.69 -15.52 -19.37
N ASP A 437 13.16 -16.76 -19.26
CA ASP A 437 12.57 -17.76 -18.37
C ASP A 437 12.83 -17.41 -16.91
N SER A 438 14.02 -16.86 -16.58
CA SER A 438 14.31 -16.36 -15.23
C SER A 438 13.37 -15.24 -14.80
N ILE A 439 13.09 -14.26 -15.67
CA ILE A 439 12.13 -13.17 -15.39
C ILE A 439 10.71 -13.71 -15.16
N LYS A 440 10.29 -14.65 -16.01
CA LYS A 440 9.00 -15.34 -15.90
C LYS A 440 8.87 -16.10 -14.58
N ILE A 441 9.91 -16.85 -14.19
CA ILE A 441 9.95 -17.61 -12.93
C ILE A 441 9.87 -16.65 -11.76
N LEU A 442 10.64 -15.55 -11.77
CA LEU A 442 10.61 -14.54 -10.72
C LEU A 442 9.20 -13.98 -10.51
N CYS A 443 8.47 -13.66 -11.60
CA CYS A 443 7.08 -13.23 -11.51
C CYS A 443 6.14 -14.33 -10.98
N GLY A 444 6.46 -15.60 -11.23
CA GLY A 444 5.68 -16.75 -10.79
C GLY A 444 5.92 -17.19 -9.33
N VAL A 445 7.07 -16.85 -8.73
CA VAL A 445 7.42 -17.23 -7.35
C VAL A 445 6.40 -16.70 -6.35
N ASP A 446 5.89 -15.48 -6.53
CA ASP A 446 4.94 -14.88 -5.61
C ASP A 446 3.58 -15.59 -5.58
N LEU A 447 3.19 -16.27 -6.67
CA LEU A 447 1.95 -17.03 -6.76
C LEU A 447 1.97 -18.31 -5.93
N VAL A 448 3.15 -18.85 -5.61
CA VAL A 448 3.31 -20.15 -4.93
C VAL A 448 3.77 -20.03 -3.47
N SER A 449 4.02 -18.81 -3.00
CA SER A 449 4.45 -18.57 -1.62
C SER A 449 3.43 -19.01 -0.58
N ASP A 450 3.92 -19.36 0.61
CA ASP A 450 3.08 -19.66 1.80
C ASP A 450 2.46 -18.38 2.38
N MET A 451 1.39 -17.92 1.74
CA MET A 451 0.69 -16.69 2.12
C MET A 451 0.06 -16.76 3.51
N ASP A 452 -0.33 -17.94 4.01
CA ASP A 452 -0.90 -18.07 5.36
C ASP A 452 0.16 -17.84 6.43
N LYS A 453 1.38 -18.40 6.25
CA LYS A 453 2.51 -18.13 7.14
C LYS A 453 2.77 -16.63 7.27
N TYR A 454 2.89 -15.93 6.14
CA TYR A 454 3.20 -14.49 6.11
C TYR A 454 2.05 -13.65 6.66
N PHE A 455 0.80 -13.96 6.31
CA PHE A 455 -0.34 -13.23 6.87
C PHE A 455 -0.49 -13.46 8.37
N ASN A 456 -0.21 -14.66 8.88
CA ASN A 456 -0.24 -14.93 10.32
C ASN A 456 0.85 -14.15 11.08
N LEU A 457 2.05 -14.01 10.50
CA LEU A 457 3.11 -13.14 11.02
C LEU A 457 2.64 -11.68 11.09
N TYR A 458 2.00 -11.20 10.01
CA TYR A 458 1.43 -9.86 9.95
C TYR A 458 0.35 -9.63 11.02
N MET A 459 -0.60 -10.58 11.17
CA MET A 459 -1.65 -10.48 12.19
C MET A 459 -1.09 -10.40 13.61
N HIS A 460 -0.02 -11.15 13.89
CA HIS A 460 0.66 -11.12 15.18
C HIS A 460 1.34 -9.78 15.42
N GLN A 461 2.10 -9.27 14.43
CA GLN A 461 2.80 -8.00 14.50
C GLN A 461 1.85 -6.81 14.73
N HIS A 462 0.65 -6.86 14.15
CA HIS A 462 -0.36 -5.81 14.24
C HIS A 462 -1.46 -6.09 15.28
N ASP A 463 -1.32 -7.13 16.12
CA ASP A 463 -2.22 -7.53 17.21
C ASP A 463 -3.69 -7.39 16.85
N PHE A 464 -4.09 -8.13 15.81
CA PHE A 464 -5.48 -8.16 15.32
C PHE A 464 -6.46 -8.52 16.44
N ALA A 465 -6.03 -9.34 17.41
CA ALA A 465 -6.86 -9.71 18.55
C ALA A 465 -7.19 -8.50 19.44
N GLN A 466 -6.19 -7.68 19.79
CA GLN A 466 -6.42 -6.46 20.55
C GLN A 466 -7.24 -5.43 19.77
N ALA A 467 -6.95 -5.25 18.47
CA ALA A 467 -7.73 -4.35 17.61
C ALA A 467 -9.22 -4.74 17.60
N ALA A 468 -9.51 -6.03 17.46
CA ALA A 468 -10.87 -6.55 17.46
C ALA A 468 -11.60 -6.33 18.80
N ILE A 469 -10.93 -6.65 19.93
CA ILE A 469 -11.48 -6.44 21.28
C ILE A 469 -11.79 -4.96 21.52
N SER A 470 -10.88 -4.07 21.15
CA SER A 470 -11.06 -2.62 21.30
C SER A 470 -12.23 -2.08 20.48
N ALA A 471 -12.55 -2.72 19.35
CA ALA A 471 -13.65 -2.35 18.47
C ALA A 471 -14.97 -3.10 18.76
N GLY A 472 -15.00 -4.04 19.71
CA GLY A 472 -16.19 -4.83 20.02
C GLY A 472 -16.59 -5.83 18.93
N VAL A 473 -15.63 -6.22 18.09
CA VAL A 473 -15.82 -7.19 17.00
C VAL A 473 -14.90 -8.39 17.17
N LYS A 474 -15.11 -9.42 16.38
CA LYS A 474 -14.24 -10.59 16.29
C LYS A 474 -14.10 -11.04 14.85
N MET A 475 -12.91 -11.53 14.52
CA MET A 475 -12.64 -12.15 13.23
C MET A 475 -13.50 -13.41 13.06
N LYS A 476 -14.06 -13.63 11.87
CA LYS A 476 -14.78 -14.86 11.52
C LYS A 476 -13.77 -15.95 11.15
N GLU A 477 -13.85 -17.08 11.85
CA GLU A 477 -13.08 -18.28 11.50
C GLU A 477 -13.48 -18.84 10.13
N LYS A 478 -14.78 -18.87 9.87
CA LYS A 478 -15.36 -19.25 8.58
C LYS A 478 -15.99 -18.03 7.92
N HIS A 479 -15.45 -17.69 6.76
CA HIS A 479 -15.98 -16.65 5.89
C HIS A 479 -17.35 -17.05 5.31
N SER A 480 -18.23 -16.08 5.08
CA SER A 480 -19.54 -16.31 4.47
C SER A 480 -19.89 -15.36 3.32
N ILE A 481 -18.99 -14.43 2.98
CA ILE A 481 -19.18 -13.48 1.86
C ILE A 481 -18.16 -13.77 0.77
N ILE A 482 -16.88 -13.83 1.13
CA ILE A 482 -15.78 -14.06 0.18
C ILE A 482 -14.75 -15.00 0.79
N PRO A 483 -14.19 -15.96 0.03
CA PRO A 483 -13.09 -16.78 0.53
C PRO A 483 -11.91 -15.92 1.03
N PRO A 484 -11.15 -16.37 2.04
CA PRO A 484 -9.94 -15.71 2.52
C PRO A 484 -8.98 -15.23 1.43
N TRP A 485 -8.80 -16.05 0.39
CA TRP A 485 -7.83 -15.85 -0.67
C TRP A 485 -8.45 -16.25 -2.01
N PRO A 486 -9.30 -15.40 -2.60
CA PRO A 486 -10.06 -15.75 -3.81
C PRO A 486 -9.16 -15.96 -5.03
N LEU A 487 -7.97 -15.34 -5.03
CA LEU A 487 -6.97 -15.43 -6.10
C LEU A 487 -5.78 -16.32 -5.77
N ARG A 488 -5.77 -16.97 -4.59
CA ARG A 488 -4.65 -17.85 -4.23
C ARG A 488 -4.55 -19.01 -5.20
N PHE A 489 -3.35 -19.13 -5.75
CA PHE A 489 -2.92 -20.33 -6.42
C PHE A 489 -2.36 -21.32 -5.39
N LYS A 490 -2.84 -22.57 -5.39
CA LYS A 490 -2.29 -23.61 -4.50
C LYS A 490 -1.23 -24.38 -5.26
N GLY A 491 0.03 -24.00 -5.05
CA GLY A 491 1.18 -24.72 -5.59
C GLY A 491 1.19 -26.18 -5.12
N SER A 492 1.31 -27.11 -6.07
CA SER A 492 1.56 -28.53 -5.87
C SER A 492 2.95 -28.86 -6.41
N PRO A 493 3.72 -29.72 -5.72
CA PRO A 493 4.98 -30.21 -6.28
C PRO A 493 4.77 -31.04 -7.55
N ASN A 494 3.54 -31.51 -7.82
CA ASN A 494 3.18 -32.30 -8.99
C ASN A 494 1.94 -31.66 -9.65
N PRO A 495 2.13 -30.64 -10.52
CA PRO A 495 1.02 -29.91 -11.12
C PRO A 495 0.34 -30.70 -12.24
N THR A 496 -0.99 -30.71 -12.27
CA THR A 496 -1.75 -31.19 -13.42
C THR A 496 -1.70 -30.18 -14.57
N GLN A 497 -2.09 -30.60 -15.78
CA GLN A 497 -2.19 -29.68 -16.92
C GLN A 497 -3.13 -28.50 -16.64
N LYS A 498 -4.25 -28.76 -15.96
CA LYS A 498 -5.20 -27.72 -15.56
C LYS A 498 -4.59 -26.74 -14.56
N ASP A 499 -3.80 -27.22 -13.60
CA ASP A 499 -3.14 -26.34 -12.63
C ASP A 499 -2.14 -25.40 -13.34
N LYS A 500 -1.42 -25.90 -14.35
CA LYS A 500 -0.52 -25.08 -15.18
C LYS A 500 -1.27 -24.03 -15.99
N GLU A 501 -2.43 -24.36 -16.54
CA GLU A 501 -3.29 -23.42 -17.28
C GLU A 501 -3.83 -22.31 -16.35
N ASP A 502 -4.32 -22.69 -15.16
CA ASP A 502 -4.80 -21.74 -14.15
C ASP A 502 -3.66 -20.84 -13.64
N PHE A 503 -2.46 -21.39 -13.46
CA PHE A 503 -1.26 -20.63 -13.09
C PHE A 503 -0.91 -19.59 -14.15
N LYS A 504 -0.79 -20.01 -15.42
CA LYS A 504 -0.46 -19.11 -16.55
C LYS A 504 -1.55 -18.05 -16.76
N LEU A 505 -2.81 -18.39 -16.50
CA LEU A 505 -3.92 -17.44 -16.59
C LEU A 505 -3.79 -16.34 -15.54
N LEU A 506 -3.55 -16.70 -14.28
CA LEU A 506 -3.38 -15.73 -13.19
C LEU A 506 -2.11 -14.88 -13.37
N LEU A 507 -0.99 -15.52 -13.72
CA LEU A 507 0.28 -14.83 -14.01
C LEU A 507 0.16 -13.80 -15.14
N GLY A 508 -0.77 -14.00 -16.09
CA GLY A 508 -1.05 -13.04 -17.15
C GLY A 508 -1.81 -11.79 -16.69
N THR A 509 -2.31 -11.73 -15.46
CA THR A 509 -3.02 -10.56 -14.90
C THR A 509 -2.08 -9.70 -14.04
N ALA A 510 -2.56 -8.57 -13.51
CA ALA A 510 -1.78 -7.81 -12.51
C ALA A 510 -1.83 -8.43 -11.10
N HIS A 511 -2.57 -9.53 -10.91
CA HIS A 511 -2.77 -10.16 -9.60
C HIS A 511 -1.65 -11.12 -9.23
N VAL A 512 -1.28 -11.11 -7.95
CA VAL A 512 -0.22 -11.96 -7.40
C VAL A 512 -0.76 -12.97 -6.38
N GLY A 513 -2.08 -13.01 -6.17
CA GLY A 513 -2.75 -13.94 -5.26
C GLY A 513 -2.65 -13.53 -3.78
N HIS A 514 -1.98 -12.42 -3.47
CA HIS A 514 -1.75 -11.91 -2.11
C HIS A 514 -2.96 -11.17 -1.53
N GLU A 515 -4.03 -11.01 -2.32
CA GLU A 515 -5.23 -10.28 -1.95
C GLU A 515 -6.01 -11.06 -0.88
N ARG A 516 -5.79 -10.70 0.39
CA ARG A 516 -6.39 -11.35 1.57
C ARG A 516 -7.61 -10.60 2.05
N TYR A 517 -8.75 -11.25 2.07
CA TYR A 517 -9.96 -10.70 2.67
C TYR A 517 -10.11 -11.19 4.08
N VAL A 518 -10.51 -10.38 5.05
CA VAL A 518 -10.86 -10.83 6.42
C VAL A 518 -12.26 -10.32 6.73
N GLU A 519 -13.08 -11.19 7.32
CA GLU A 519 -14.43 -10.84 7.74
C GLU A 519 -14.54 -10.70 9.26
N TRP A 520 -15.24 -9.67 9.73
CA TRP A 520 -15.44 -9.38 11.15
C TRP A 520 -16.92 -9.32 11.48
N LYS A 521 -17.30 -9.81 12.66
CA LYS A 521 -18.67 -9.76 13.19
C LYS A 521 -18.68 -9.20 14.61
N VAL A 522 -19.82 -8.68 15.05
CA VAL A 522 -20.00 -8.21 16.43
C VAL A 522 -19.68 -9.32 17.44
N GLU A 523 -18.95 -8.98 18.50
CA GLU A 523 -18.73 -9.89 19.63
C GLU A 523 -19.90 -9.77 20.63
N THR A 524 -20.61 -10.88 20.90
CA THR A 524 -21.75 -10.85 21.82
C THR A 524 -21.29 -10.63 23.27
N THR A 525 -22.10 -9.96 24.08
CA THR A 525 -21.77 -9.55 25.47
C THR A 525 -21.34 -10.73 26.37
N SER A 526 -21.93 -11.92 26.16
CA SER A 526 -21.58 -13.16 26.87
C SER A 526 -20.24 -13.77 26.43
N GLN A 527 -19.80 -13.46 25.22
CA GLN A 527 -18.49 -13.86 24.69
C GLN A 527 -17.42 -12.85 25.05
N ARG A 528 -17.75 -11.56 25.12
CA ARG A 528 -16.86 -10.49 25.60
C ARG A 528 -16.43 -10.72 27.04
N SER A 529 -17.34 -11.13 27.93
CA SER A 529 -17.00 -11.51 29.31
C SER A 529 -16.16 -12.80 29.38
N LYS A 530 -16.39 -13.76 28.48
CA LYS A 530 -15.58 -14.99 28.36
C LYS A 530 -14.19 -14.73 27.77
N SER A 531 -14.05 -13.86 26.78
CA SER A 531 -12.75 -13.50 26.18
C SER A 531 -11.91 -12.66 27.13
N LEU A 532 -12.52 -11.69 27.82
CA LEU A 532 -11.92 -10.94 28.92
C LEU A 532 -11.53 -11.85 30.09
N SER A 533 -12.39 -12.77 30.52
CA SER A 533 -12.08 -13.71 31.61
C SER A 533 -11.09 -14.81 31.23
N LYS A 534 -11.03 -15.25 29.96
CA LYS A 534 -10.00 -16.17 29.46
C LYS A 534 -8.63 -15.49 29.37
N ARG A 535 -8.59 -14.18 29.13
CA ARG A 535 -7.36 -13.35 29.15
C ARG A 535 -6.93 -12.98 30.56
N LEU A 536 -7.87 -12.62 31.45
CA LEU A 536 -7.61 -12.50 32.89
C LEU A 536 -7.17 -13.84 33.47
N GLY A 537 -7.79 -14.95 33.05
CA GLY A 537 -7.42 -16.31 33.44
C GLY A 537 -6.10 -16.79 32.87
N SER A 538 -5.69 -16.36 31.66
CA SER A 538 -4.36 -16.64 31.11
C SER A 538 -3.27 -15.77 31.75
N HIS A 539 -3.58 -14.52 32.11
CA HIS A 539 -2.72 -13.68 32.96
C HIS A 539 -2.60 -14.23 34.39
N PHE A 540 -3.69 -14.67 35.00
CA PHE A 540 -3.69 -15.26 36.34
C PHE A 540 -3.00 -16.64 36.34
N ARG A 541 -3.23 -17.52 35.35
CA ARG A 541 -2.51 -18.80 35.22
C ARG A 541 -1.03 -18.63 34.87
N GLN A 542 -0.63 -17.58 34.15
CA GLN A 542 0.78 -17.21 33.99
C GLN A 542 1.37 -16.64 35.30
N SER A 543 0.58 -15.97 36.14
CA SER A 543 1.05 -15.44 37.44
C SER A 543 1.11 -16.50 38.56
N SER A 544 0.23 -17.51 38.54
CA SER A 544 0.15 -18.56 39.58
C SER A 544 1.03 -19.77 39.28
N ARG A 545 1.37 -20.04 38.01
CA ARG A 545 2.49 -20.95 37.68
C ARG A 545 3.88 -20.37 37.98
N ALA A 546 3.99 -19.06 38.21
CA ALA A 546 5.25 -18.40 38.55
C ALA A 546 5.65 -18.46 40.05
N ARG A 547 4.82 -19.06 40.93
CA ARG A 547 5.13 -19.18 42.38
C ARG A 547 5.27 -20.64 42.89
N GLY A 548 5.36 -21.64 42.01
CA GLY A 548 5.37 -23.06 42.41
C GLY A 548 6.46 -23.95 41.82
N LEU A 549 7.44 -23.41 41.09
CA LEU A 549 8.55 -24.20 40.53
C LEU A 549 9.87 -23.44 40.70
N SER A 550 10.45 -23.57 41.89
CA SER A 550 11.89 -23.38 42.08
C SER A 550 12.59 -24.70 41.72
N VAL A 551 13.73 -24.58 41.04
CA VAL A 551 14.66 -25.65 40.60
C VAL A 551 14.36 -26.24 39.19
N ARG A 552 15.27 -25.87 38.28
CA ARG A 552 15.62 -26.41 36.94
C ARG A 552 15.02 -25.76 35.67
N LYS A 553 15.98 -25.12 34.98
CA LYS A 553 16.16 -24.75 33.55
C LYS A 553 15.19 -23.76 32.89
N ARG A 554 15.87 -22.73 32.36
CA ARG A 554 15.47 -21.47 31.69
C ARG A 554 14.62 -21.67 30.44
N ASN A 555 13.60 -20.82 30.24
CA ASN A 555 13.58 -19.77 29.20
C ASN A 555 12.24 -19.00 29.16
N SER A 556 12.27 -17.84 28.47
CA SER A 556 11.22 -16.82 28.19
C SER A 556 11.11 -15.70 29.23
N GLN A 557 11.47 -14.45 28.90
CA GLN A 557 10.81 -13.45 28.03
C GLN A 557 9.47 -12.96 28.59
N ARG A 558 9.41 -11.65 28.84
CA ARG A 558 8.19 -10.86 28.79
C ARG A 558 8.46 -9.53 28.10
N ASP A 559 7.43 -9.14 27.38
CA ASP A 559 7.30 -8.12 26.35
C ASP A 559 7.28 -6.69 26.88
N ASN A 560 7.59 -5.74 25.98
CA ASN A 560 6.73 -4.60 25.65
C ASN A 560 7.38 -3.80 24.51
N TYR A 561 6.60 -3.42 23.48
CA TYR A 561 6.46 -2.04 22.93
C TYR A 561 5.89 -2.03 21.51
N TYR A 562 5.12 -0.97 21.21
CA TYR A 562 4.30 -0.82 20.01
C TYR A 562 4.52 0.53 19.30
N LYS A 563 4.47 0.47 17.96
CA LYS A 563 4.06 1.45 16.92
C LYS A 563 5.04 2.56 16.47
N SER A 564 5.54 2.43 15.23
CA SER A 564 5.03 3.22 14.07
C SER A 564 5.58 2.67 12.73
N PHE A 565 4.68 2.28 11.82
CA PHE A 565 4.97 1.77 10.47
C PHE A 565 4.01 2.36 9.42
N THR A 566 4.53 2.92 8.31
CA THR A 566 3.84 3.28 7.04
C THR A 566 4.30 2.31 5.93
N THR A 567 3.47 1.98 4.92
CA THR A 567 3.76 0.87 3.98
C THR A 567 3.41 1.13 2.52
N PHE A 568 4.09 0.32 1.70
CA PHE A 568 4.21 0.36 0.25
C PHE A 568 3.32 -0.71 -0.40
N SER A 569 2.84 -0.44 -1.63
CA SER A 569 2.29 -1.44 -2.53
C SER A 569 3.38 -2.16 -3.34
N SER A 570 3.14 -3.45 -3.60
CA SER A 570 4.01 -4.48 -4.20
C SER A 570 5.21 -4.02 -5.05
N ILE A 571 6.35 -3.79 -4.39
CA ILE A 571 7.73 -3.82 -4.92
C ILE A 571 8.60 -4.33 -3.76
N GLU A 572 9.59 -5.19 -4.03
CA GLU A 572 10.68 -5.51 -3.10
C GLU A 572 11.39 -4.21 -2.68
N THR A 573 10.93 -3.64 -1.56
CA THR A 573 11.29 -2.30 -1.09
C THR A 573 11.63 -2.44 0.38
N ILE A 574 12.91 -2.60 0.67
CA ILE A 574 13.44 -2.97 1.98
C ILE A 574 13.25 -1.85 3.01
N ILE A 575 12.41 -2.08 4.01
CA ILE A 575 12.32 -1.31 5.25
C ILE A 575 13.49 -1.71 6.18
N MET A 576 14.61 -0.98 6.21
CA MET A 576 15.59 -1.16 7.28
C MET A 576 15.15 -0.38 8.54
N VAL A 577 14.89 -1.08 9.63
CA VAL A 577 14.87 -0.54 10.99
C VAL A 577 15.88 -1.37 11.78
N LEU A 578 16.63 -0.75 12.69
CA LEU A 578 17.54 -1.46 13.58
C LEU A 578 16.80 -2.65 14.24
N PRO A 579 17.29 -3.90 14.10
CA PRO A 579 16.63 -5.06 14.64
C PRO A 579 16.48 -4.91 16.16
N PRO A 580 15.30 -5.20 16.73
CA PRO A 580 15.13 -5.20 18.17
C PRO A 580 15.89 -6.38 18.78
N TYR A 581 17.12 -6.15 19.24
CA TYR A 581 17.88 -7.18 19.93
C TYR A 581 17.51 -7.25 21.40
N LYS A 582 17.26 -8.46 21.89
CA LYS A 582 17.25 -8.70 23.33
C LYS A 582 18.69 -8.61 23.85
N LYS A 583 19.06 -7.46 24.41
CA LYS A 583 20.37 -7.22 25.03
C LYS A 583 20.56 -8.18 26.20
N ASP A 584 21.59 -9.00 26.15
CA ASP A 584 22.03 -9.84 27.27
C ASP A 584 23.18 -9.11 27.98
N PRO A 585 22.98 -8.62 29.22
CA PRO A 585 24.00 -7.87 29.95
C PRO A 585 25.33 -8.64 30.08
N ALA A 586 25.30 -9.98 30.09
CA ALA A 586 26.50 -10.80 30.21
C ALA A 586 27.39 -10.79 28.95
N ASN A 587 26.85 -10.38 27.81
CA ASN A 587 27.55 -10.36 26.52
C ASN A 587 27.84 -8.93 26.02
N MET A 588 27.51 -7.91 26.81
CA MET A 588 27.70 -6.51 26.44
C MET A 588 29.19 -6.14 26.42
N ARG A 589 29.63 -5.45 25.36
CA ARG A 589 31.03 -5.04 25.21
C ARG A 589 31.26 -3.58 25.58
N ALA A 590 30.29 -2.70 25.36
CA ALA A 590 30.35 -1.34 25.88
C ALA A 590 28.96 -0.74 26.07
N LYS A 591 28.89 0.29 26.92
CA LYS A 591 27.73 1.17 27.11
C LYS A 591 28.08 2.56 26.61
N ILE A 592 27.22 3.12 25.78
CA ILE A 592 27.37 4.43 25.15
C ILE A 592 26.27 5.34 25.67
N ASN A 593 26.65 6.42 26.34
CA ASN A 593 25.70 7.46 26.70
C ASN A 593 25.45 8.34 25.48
N VAL A 594 24.20 8.73 25.27
CA VAL A 594 23.80 9.70 24.24
C VAL A 594 23.00 10.81 24.93
N VAL A 595 23.42 12.05 24.71
CA VAL A 595 22.73 13.25 25.18
C VAL A 595 22.15 13.98 23.96
N LEU A 596 20.83 14.16 23.95
CA LEU A 596 20.12 14.98 22.98
C LEU A 596 20.10 16.44 23.45
N SER A 597 20.43 17.37 22.57
CA SER A 597 20.20 18.80 22.78
C SER A 597 19.73 19.48 21.51
N ALA A 598 19.13 20.65 21.64
CA ALA A 598 18.72 21.49 20.54
C ALA A 598 19.29 22.90 20.73
N THR A 599 19.46 23.66 19.64
CA THR A 599 19.68 25.11 19.76
C THR A 599 18.54 25.74 20.55
N PRO A 600 18.82 26.59 21.56
CA PRO A 600 17.80 27.04 22.51
C PRO A 600 16.73 27.93 21.87
N THR A 601 17.07 28.60 20.77
CA THR A 601 16.15 29.51 20.05
C THR A 601 16.30 29.40 18.55
N ILE A 602 15.23 29.68 17.81
CA ILE A 602 15.27 29.88 16.34
C ILE A 602 14.49 31.16 15.97
N SER A 603 15.09 32.02 15.15
CA SER A 603 14.50 33.32 14.77
C SER A 603 13.56 33.21 13.58
N LEU A 604 12.38 33.84 13.68
CA LEU A 604 11.41 33.93 12.58
C LEU A 604 11.86 34.95 11.52
N SER A 605 12.45 36.06 11.94
CA SER A 605 12.92 37.14 11.05
C SER A 605 14.08 36.72 10.17
N ASP A 606 14.89 35.75 10.60
CA ASP A 606 15.93 35.17 9.76
C ASP A 606 15.40 34.00 8.91
N PRO A 607 15.29 34.15 7.57
CA PRO A 607 14.88 33.07 6.68
C PRO A 607 15.92 31.94 6.58
N ALA A 608 17.19 32.21 6.93
CA ALA A 608 18.29 31.25 6.91
C ALA A 608 18.52 30.58 8.27
N ALA A 609 17.72 30.91 9.31
CA ALA A 609 17.87 30.29 10.62
C ALA A 609 17.70 28.77 10.55
N GLU A 610 18.53 28.06 11.31
CA GLU A 610 18.55 26.62 11.42
C GLU A 610 18.34 26.17 12.86
N LEU A 611 17.50 25.15 13.05
CA LEU A 611 17.42 24.40 14.29
C LEU A 611 18.47 23.29 14.24
N HIS A 612 19.44 23.32 15.16
CA HIS A 612 20.43 22.25 15.26
C HIS A 612 19.98 21.25 16.33
N ILE A 613 19.88 19.98 15.95
CA ILE A 613 19.62 18.86 16.86
C ILE A 613 20.91 18.08 17.03
N ASN A 614 21.47 18.10 18.23
CA ASN A 614 22.78 17.54 18.55
C ASN A 614 22.63 16.25 19.36
N LEU A 615 23.31 15.20 18.92
CA LEU A 615 23.49 13.96 19.66
C LEU A 615 24.94 13.87 20.09
N THR A 616 25.20 13.94 21.39
CA THR A 616 26.55 13.83 21.95
C THR A 616 26.74 12.44 22.53
N LEU A 617 27.70 11.69 21.99
CA LEU A 617 27.99 10.31 22.36
C LEU A 617 29.26 10.22 23.20
N SER A 618 29.25 9.38 24.23
CA SER A 618 30.43 9.08 25.05
C SER A 618 30.43 7.65 25.55
N ILE A 619 31.61 7.01 25.62
CA ILE A 619 31.74 5.67 26.21
C ILE A 619 31.61 5.78 27.74
N ASN A 620 30.57 5.17 28.30
CA ASN A 620 30.32 5.11 29.74
C ASN A 620 31.11 3.97 30.40
N SER A 621 31.07 2.78 29.77
CA SER A 621 31.84 1.61 30.22
C SER A 621 32.21 0.74 29.03
N SER A 622 33.37 0.11 29.04
CA SER A 622 33.86 -0.73 27.94
C SER A 622 34.62 -1.93 28.50
N THR A 623 34.55 -3.08 27.83
CA THR A 623 35.41 -4.24 28.12
C THR A 623 36.86 -4.03 27.68
N LYS A 624 37.12 -2.99 26.89
CA LYS A 624 38.45 -2.51 26.50
C LYS A 624 38.57 -1.04 26.88
N GLU A 625 39.01 -0.78 28.11
CA GLU A 625 39.14 0.57 28.64
C GLU A 625 40.07 1.43 27.78
N GLY A 626 39.69 2.70 27.59
CA GLY A 626 40.47 3.65 26.80
C GLY A 626 40.48 3.42 25.29
N GLN A 627 39.89 2.33 24.78
CA GLN A 627 39.86 2.07 23.34
C GLN A 627 38.68 2.78 22.64
N PRO A 628 38.91 3.47 21.51
CA PRO A 628 37.84 4.05 20.69
C PRO A 628 36.92 2.99 20.07
N ILE A 629 35.67 3.38 19.81
CA ILE A 629 34.65 2.55 19.15
C ILE A 629 34.19 3.27 17.88
N THR A 630 34.30 2.60 16.74
CA THR A 630 33.75 3.11 15.48
C THR A 630 32.42 2.42 15.18
N ILE A 631 31.37 3.21 14.95
CA ILE A 631 30.03 2.72 14.62
C ILE A 631 29.62 3.16 13.22
N MET A 632 28.85 2.33 12.53
CA MET A 632 28.15 2.73 11.31
C MET A 632 26.92 3.56 11.69
N THR A 633 26.73 4.71 11.04
CA THR A 633 25.66 5.66 11.38
C THR A 633 24.35 5.40 10.66
N ASP A 634 24.41 4.78 9.48
CA ASP A 634 23.27 4.57 8.59
C ASP A 634 22.13 3.82 9.28
N MET A 635 20.89 4.16 8.91
CA MET A 635 19.63 3.60 9.42
C MET A 635 19.31 3.92 10.89
N GLY A 636 20.10 4.76 11.55
CA GLY A 636 19.91 5.19 12.93
C GLY A 636 19.83 6.71 13.08
N VAL A 637 19.53 7.19 14.29
CA VAL A 637 19.48 8.64 14.60
C VAL A 637 20.82 9.38 14.41
N PHE A 638 21.91 8.65 14.21
CA PHE A 638 23.24 9.20 13.93
C PHE A 638 23.46 9.52 12.44
N GLU A 639 22.53 9.12 11.56
CA GLU A 639 22.62 9.37 10.13
C GLU A 639 22.21 10.81 9.78
N VAL A 640 23.16 11.67 9.46
CA VAL A 640 22.88 13.05 9.06
C VAL A 640 22.46 13.11 7.59
N TYR A 641 21.33 13.75 7.30
CA TYR A 641 20.92 14.03 5.93
C TYR A 641 21.60 15.30 5.40
N ASP A 642 22.26 15.22 4.25
CA ASP A 642 22.89 16.35 3.58
C ASP A 642 22.43 16.44 2.11
N LYS A 643 22.15 17.65 1.61
CA LYS A 643 21.63 17.85 0.24
C LYS A 643 22.70 17.61 -0.85
N GLU A 644 23.98 17.75 -0.54
CA GLU A 644 25.10 17.60 -1.48
C GLU A 644 25.67 16.19 -1.47
N ILE A 645 25.72 15.56 -0.29
CA ILE A 645 26.36 14.25 -0.07
C ILE A 645 25.34 13.10 0.00
N GLY A 646 24.05 13.40 0.23
CA GLY A 646 22.96 12.42 0.32
C GLY A 646 22.70 11.91 1.74
N GLY A 647 22.06 10.75 1.85
CA GLY A 647 21.66 10.13 3.12
C GLY A 647 20.15 10.04 3.31
N VAL A 648 19.73 9.44 4.42
CA VAL A 648 18.34 9.29 4.81
C VAL A 648 17.89 10.43 5.72
N ASP A 649 16.76 11.05 5.37
CA ASP A 649 16.08 12.01 6.24
C ASP A 649 15.43 11.30 7.44
N ILE A 650 16.24 11.09 8.48
CA ILE A 650 15.83 10.30 9.65
C ILE A 650 14.69 10.96 10.45
N PHE A 651 14.54 12.30 10.37
CA PHE A 651 13.40 13.01 10.96
C PHE A 651 12.10 12.60 10.30
N ALA A 652 12.11 12.54 8.97
CA ALA A 652 10.95 12.14 8.19
C ALA A 652 10.66 10.64 8.24
N GLN A 653 11.66 9.82 8.63
CA GLN A 653 11.44 8.43 8.99
C GLN A 653 10.88 8.25 10.41
N GLY A 654 10.77 9.33 11.19
CA GLY A 654 10.25 9.30 12.55
C GLY A 654 11.31 9.01 13.61
N GLY A 655 12.60 9.15 13.32
CA GLY A 655 13.72 9.00 14.27
C GLY A 655 13.55 9.83 15.55
N PHE A 656 12.94 11.01 15.40
CA PHE A 656 12.77 11.99 16.47
C PHE A 656 11.30 12.33 16.80
N GLY A 657 10.34 11.67 16.15
CA GLY A 657 8.91 12.01 16.25
C GLY A 657 8.58 13.41 15.71
N ASN A 658 7.48 13.98 16.21
CA ASN A 658 7.05 15.35 15.88
C ASN A 658 7.70 16.36 16.83
N LEU A 659 7.83 17.62 16.37
CA LEU A 659 8.06 18.73 17.29
C LEU A 659 6.77 18.95 18.08
N ARG A 660 6.82 18.71 19.39
CA ARG A 660 5.65 18.85 20.25
C ARG A 660 5.62 20.22 20.88
N SER A 661 4.50 20.93 20.75
CA SER A 661 4.35 22.18 21.49
C SER A 661 4.29 21.88 22.98
N THR A 662 4.95 22.73 23.78
CA THR A 662 4.87 22.63 25.25
C THR A 662 3.60 23.29 25.80
N GLN A 663 2.93 24.12 24.99
CA GLN A 663 1.71 24.84 25.39
C GLN A 663 0.43 24.15 24.92
N ASP A 664 0.37 23.67 23.67
CA ASP A 664 -0.87 23.15 23.07
C ASP A 664 -0.57 22.03 22.05
N SER A 665 -1.03 20.81 22.32
CA SER A 665 -0.80 19.67 21.43
C SER A 665 -1.44 19.79 20.04
N SER A 666 -2.40 20.71 19.84
CA SER A 666 -2.95 21.03 18.51
C SER A 666 -1.93 21.75 17.62
N LYS A 667 -0.88 22.32 18.23
CA LYS A 667 0.20 23.07 17.59
C LYS A 667 1.41 22.23 17.23
N ASP A 668 1.41 20.93 17.48
CA ASP A 668 2.49 20.02 17.09
C ASP A 668 2.83 20.14 15.59
N ILE A 669 4.12 20.05 15.25
CA ILE A 669 4.62 20.10 13.88
C ILE A 669 5.13 18.71 13.48
N CYS A 670 4.50 18.13 12.46
CA CYS A 670 4.85 16.88 11.83
C CYS A 670 6.12 17.05 10.99
N LEU A 671 7.18 16.32 11.36
CA LEU A 671 8.44 16.31 10.60
C LEU A 671 8.44 15.30 9.44
N GLY A 672 7.30 14.65 9.19
CA GLY A 672 7.10 13.59 8.19
C GLY A 672 7.07 12.19 8.81
N LEU A 673 6.42 11.25 8.10
CA LEU A 673 6.45 9.83 8.42
C LEU A 673 6.39 9.01 7.13
N PHE A 674 7.49 8.95 6.40
CA PHE A 674 7.65 8.08 5.23
C PHE A 674 8.87 7.19 5.40
N ARG A 675 8.98 6.18 4.54
CA ARG A 675 10.03 5.16 4.60
C ARG A 675 10.72 5.07 3.28
N ILE A 676 12.01 4.80 3.29
CA ILE A 676 12.82 4.67 2.08
C ILE A 676 13.30 3.21 1.98
N PRO A 677 13.18 2.54 0.82
CA PRO A 677 13.84 1.25 0.55
C PRO A 677 15.37 1.35 0.67
N HIS A 678 16.02 0.38 1.30
CA HIS A 678 17.48 0.19 1.18
C HIS A 678 17.88 -1.16 0.58
N LYS A 679 18.67 -1.17 -0.49
CA LYS A 679 19.17 -2.41 -1.08
C LYS A 679 20.04 -3.22 -0.10
N CYS A 680 19.80 -4.52 -0.01
CA CYS A 680 20.77 -5.47 0.54
C CYS A 680 21.95 -5.56 -0.41
N LEU A 681 23.16 -5.47 0.14
CA LEU A 681 24.42 -5.42 -0.59
C LEU A 681 24.84 -6.80 -1.07
N CYS A 682 25.61 -6.79 -2.15
CA CYS A 682 26.43 -7.91 -2.58
C CYS A 682 27.50 -8.27 -1.54
N HIS A 683 27.88 -9.54 -1.51
CA HIS A 683 28.99 -10.02 -0.69
C HIS A 683 30.33 -9.59 -1.32
N ASN A 684 31.32 -9.24 -0.47
CA ASN A 684 32.75 -8.99 -0.76
C ASN A 684 33.19 -7.57 -1.20
N GLN A 685 32.66 -6.48 -0.61
CA GLN A 685 33.15 -5.10 -0.83
C GLN A 685 33.36 -4.31 0.48
N ASP A 686 34.23 -3.29 0.46
CA ASP A 686 34.49 -2.40 1.61
C ASP A 686 33.26 -1.53 1.87
N LEU A 687 32.77 -1.54 3.11
CA LEU A 687 31.60 -0.76 3.51
C LEU A 687 31.77 0.74 3.18
N ARG A 688 32.99 1.27 3.18
CA ARG A 688 33.25 2.66 2.79
C ARG A 688 33.09 2.88 1.29
N GLU A 689 33.52 1.92 0.46
CA GLU A 689 33.33 1.96 -0.99
C GLU A 689 31.84 1.82 -1.37
N LEU A 690 31.05 1.20 -0.49
CA LEU A 690 29.60 1.07 -0.60
C LEU A 690 28.82 2.31 -0.14
N GLY A 691 29.53 3.36 0.30
CA GLY A 691 28.95 4.63 0.71
C GLY A 691 28.38 4.66 2.13
N PHE A 692 28.66 3.64 2.97
CA PHE A 692 28.30 3.68 4.38
C PHE A 692 29.14 4.67 5.16
N ARG A 693 28.52 5.27 6.17
CA ARG A 693 29.09 6.32 6.98
C ARG A 693 29.36 5.85 8.39
N PHE A 694 30.43 6.38 8.94
CA PHE A 694 30.97 5.93 10.22
C PHE A 694 31.35 7.13 11.08
N ILE A 695 31.25 6.97 12.39
CA ILE A 695 31.80 7.90 13.37
C ILE A 695 32.61 7.11 14.40
N THR A 696 33.70 7.72 14.87
CA THR A 696 34.45 7.20 16.01
C THR A 696 34.01 7.91 17.28
N ILE A 697 33.62 7.11 18.28
CA ILE A 697 33.43 7.53 19.66
C ILE A 697 34.79 7.40 20.36
N PRO A 698 35.42 8.50 20.82
CA PRO A 698 36.76 8.45 21.38
C PRO A 698 36.86 7.58 22.64
N GLY A 699 38.00 6.91 22.79
CA GLY A 699 38.37 6.22 24.01
C GLY A 699 38.89 7.22 25.06
N GLY A 700 38.54 7.02 26.34
CA GLY A 700 39.01 7.88 27.45
C GLY A 700 38.00 8.93 27.96
N GLY A 701 36.71 8.77 27.67
CA GLY A 701 35.64 9.62 28.23
C GLY A 701 35.40 10.95 27.49
N SER A 702 36.15 11.21 26.41
CA SER A 702 35.84 12.31 25.48
C SER A 702 34.58 12.01 24.67
N THR A 703 33.95 13.06 24.13
CA THR A 703 32.67 12.94 23.42
C THR A 703 32.82 13.19 21.92
N VAL A 704 31.87 12.70 21.15
CA VAL A 704 31.67 13.05 19.73
C VAL A 704 30.25 13.54 19.54
N THR A 705 30.06 14.60 18.75
CA THR A 705 28.74 15.18 18.50
C THR A 705 28.35 14.99 17.04
N VAL A 706 27.15 14.46 16.84
CA VAL A 706 26.46 14.41 15.54
C VAL A 706 25.41 15.53 15.53
N THR A 707 25.49 16.43 14.54
CA THR A 707 24.59 17.58 14.41
C THR A 707 23.71 17.44 13.19
N HIS A 708 22.40 17.43 13.41
CA HIS A 708 21.40 17.56 12.35
C HIS A 708 20.96 19.01 12.21
N LYS A 709 20.92 19.52 10.98
CA LYS A 709 20.54 20.90 10.68
C LYS A 709 19.17 20.93 10.01
N LEU A 710 18.21 21.62 10.63
CA LEU A 710 16.85 21.77 10.13
C LEU A 710 16.56 23.23 9.84
N ASN A 711 16.54 23.61 8.57
CA ASN A 711 16.07 24.93 8.15
C ASN A 711 14.53 25.00 8.13
N TRP A 712 14.00 26.21 7.99
CA TRP A 712 12.55 26.44 7.95
C TRP A 712 11.81 25.67 6.86
N GLU A 713 12.39 25.57 5.66
CA GLU A 713 11.82 24.79 4.54
C GLU A 713 11.64 23.32 4.96
N ARG A 714 12.67 22.74 5.61
CA ARG A 714 12.64 21.35 6.03
C ARG A 714 11.66 21.11 7.17
N ILE A 715 11.62 21.98 8.18
CA ILE A 715 10.72 21.82 9.34
C ILE A 715 9.26 21.62 8.90
N PHE A 716 8.81 22.37 7.88
CA PHE A 716 7.43 22.34 7.40
C PHE A 716 7.19 21.49 6.15
N ARG A 717 8.22 20.89 5.54
CA ARG A 717 8.11 20.15 4.27
C ARG A 717 6.99 19.10 4.23
N TYR A 718 6.70 18.45 5.36
CA TYR A 718 5.71 17.38 5.47
C TYR A 718 4.53 17.71 6.39
N GLU A 719 4.48 18.95 6.90
CA GLU A 719 3.37 19.44 7.70
C GLU A 719 2.24 19.90 6.77
N LYS A 720 1.01 19.47 7.06
CA LYS A 720 -0.19 19.77 6.24
C LYS A 720 -1.14 20.75 6.91
N LYS A 721 -0.99 20.99 8.22
CA LYS A 721 -1.93 21.76 9.03
C LYS A 721 -1.44 23.16 9.35
N ARG A 722 -0.12 23.39 9.33
CA ARG A 722 0.54 24.65 9.70
C ARG A 722 1.71 24.95 8.79
N CYS A 723 2.09 26.22 8.71
CA CYS A 723 3.27 26.72 8.01
C CYS A 723 4.03 27.73 8.87
N LYS A 724 5.21 28.18 8.40
CA LYS A 724 6.06 29.12 9.15
C LYS A 724 5.31 30.39 9.60
N SER A 725 4.41 30.93 8.76
CA SER A 725 3.67 32.15 9.10
C SER A 725 2.64 31.96 10.21
N ASP A 726 2.34 30.72 10.61
CA ASP A 726 1.43 30.42 11.73
C ASP A 726 2.16 30.37 13.07
N LEU A 727 3.50 30.55 13.08
CA LEU A 727 4.30 30.63 14.31
C LEU A 727 4.31 32.06 14.84
N ILE A 728 4.26 32.18 16.16
CA ILE A 728 4.42 33.46 16.86
C ILE A 728 5.63 33.39 17.80
N PRO A 729 6.36 34.51 18.01
CA PRO A 729 7.40 34.57 19.02
C PRO A 729 6.88 34.14 20.40
N GLY A 730 7.67 33.36 21.13
CA GLY A 730 7.31 32.76 22.42
C GLY A 730 6.67 31.37 22.34
N GLU A 731 6.36 30.84 21.14
CA GLU A 731 6.03 29.40 21.02
C GLU A 731 7.27 28.57 21.32
N SER A 732 7.12 27.50 22.10
CA SER A 732 8.23 26.59 22.41
C SER A 732 7.87 25.14 22.13
N PHE A 733 8.85 24.42 21.61
CA PHE A 733 8.68 23.04 21.16
C PHE A 733 9.68 22.13 21.87
N LYS A 734 9.35 20.85 21.89
CA LYS A 734 10.24 19.79 22.38
C LYS A 734 10.30 18.60 21.42
N ILE A 735 11.45 17.95 21.38
CA ILE A 735 11.75 16.79 20.53
C ILE A 735 12.48 15.72 21.35
N ARG A 736 12.35 14.45 20.97
CA ARG A 736 12.98 13.31 21.66
C ARG A 736 13.50 12.27 20.69
N ILE A 737 14.40 11.40 21.13
CA ILE A 737 14.81 10.22 20.36
C ILE A 737 13.71 9.14 20.47
N LEU A 738 13.37 8.46 19.38
CA LEU A 738 12.57 7.23 19.45
C LEU A 738 13.45 5.99 19.49
N GLU A 739 13.24 5.14 20.51
CA GLU A 739 14.07 3.98 20.85
C GLU A 739 14.34 3.02 19.68
N LYS A 740 13.38 2.86 18.74
CA LYS A 740 13.54 1.98 17.58
C LYS A 740 14.59 2.43 16.55
N TYR A 741 15.07 3.68 16.61
CA TYR A 741 16.14 4.20 15.74
C TYR A 741 17.46 4.40 16.51
N PHE A 742 17.52 3.89 17.74
CA PHE A 742 18.59 4.16 18.68
C PHE A 742 19.59 2.98 18.75
N GLY A 743 20.63 3.06 17.93
CA GLY A 743 21.69 2.04 17.86
C GLY A 743 22.46 2.04 16.55
N THR A 744 23.12 0.92 16.25
CA THR A 744 23.92 0.72 15.02
C THR A 744 23.78 -0.71 14.50
N MET A 745 23.93 -0.89 13.19
CA MET A 745 23.91 -2.20 12.53
C MET A 745 25.29 -2.88 12.51
N TRP A 746 26.37 -2.12 12.62
CA TRP A 746 27.74 -2.60 12.50
C TRP A 746 28.67 -1.70 13.31
N TRP A 747 29.60 -2.27 14.07
CA TRP A 747 30.62 -1.51 14.78
C TRP A 747 31.92 -2.31 14.94
N CYS A 748 33.02 -1.64 15.25
CA CYS A 748 34.28 -2.29 15.60
C CYS A 748 35.10 -1.45 16.59
N TRP A 749 36.19 -2.02 17.11
CA TRP A 749 37.17 -1.30 17.92
C TRP A 749 38.15 -0.55 17.03
N GLY A 750 38.52 0.65 17.47
CA GLY A 750 39.55 1.47 16.82
C GLY A 750 38.99 2.76 16.24
N ASP A 751 39.90 3.69 16.00
CA ASP A 751 39.63 5.02 15.47
C ASP A 751 39.82 5.09 13.94
N LEU A 752 38.93 5.79 13.25
CA LEU A 752 38.93 5.92 11.79
C LEU A 752 40.19 6.60 11.24
N GLU A 753 40.75 7.55 11.99
CA GLU A 753 41.89 8.38 11.56
C GLU A 753 43.24 7.78 11.96
N THR A 754 43.24 6.79 12.87
CA THR A 754 44.46 6.11 13.33
C THR A 754 44.40 4.59 13.09
N ASP A 755 43.73 3.82 13.95
CA ASP A 755 43.74 2.34 13.92
C ASP A 755 43.18 1.75 12.62
N LEU A 756 42.16 2.40 12.03
CA LEU A 756 41.37 1.89 10.91
C LEU A 756 41.68 2.60 9.58
N LYS A 757 42.59 3.58 9.57
CA LYS A 757 42.85 4.45 8.42
C LYS A 757 43.10 3.68 7.12
N ASP A 758 43.98 2.69 7.18
CA ASP A 758 44.38 1.88 6.02
C ASP A 758 43.68 0.50 5.95
N LYS A 759 42.71 0.24 6.84
CA LYS A 759 41.99 -1.03 6.98
C LYS A 759 40.72 -1.02 6.16
N LYS A 760 40.33 -2.12 5.50
CA LYS A 760 39.03 -2.25 4.82
C LYS A 760 37.94 -2.72 5.77
N LEU A 761 36.74 -2.16 5.72
CA LEU A 761 35.66 -2.55 6.63
C LEU A 761 34.76 -3.60 5.97
N HIS A 762 34.77 -4.81 6.51
CA HIS A 762 34.04 -5.93 5.91
C HIS A 762 32.56 -5.92 6.32
N VAL A 763 31.66 -6.28 5.39
CA VAL A 763 30.21 -6.34 5.65
C VAL A 763 29.83 -7.33 6.77
N TRP A 764 30.55 -8.45 6.85
CA TRP A 764 30.35 -9.47 7.89
C TRP A 764 30.52 -8.89 9.30
N ARG A 765 29.65 -9.33 10.21
CA ARG A 765 29.68 -8.97 11.63
C ARG A 765 29.31 -10.13 12.53
N SER A 766 29.90 -10.16 13.73
CA SER A 766 29.52 -11.16 14.75
C SER A 766 28.09 -10.95 15.25
N GLY A 767 27.28 -12.01 15.36
CA GLY A 767 25.88 -11.86 15.78
C GLY A 767 24.98 -13.03 15.38
N PRO A 768 23.65 -12.91 15.55
CA PRO A 768 22.70 -13.97 15.19
C PRO A 768 22.39 -14.02 13.68
N PHE A 769 23.10 -13.24 12.86
CA PHE A 769 22.98 -13.28 11.41
C PHE A 769 23.79 -14.45 10.86
N HIS A 770 23.19 -15.23 9.98
CA HIS A 770 23.79 -16.40 9.35
C HIS A 770 24.58 -16.03 8.10
N GLU A 771 25.51 -15.08 8.23
CA GLU A 771 26.53 -14.83 7.21
C GLU A 771 27.75 -15.70 7.55
N GLU A 772 28.27 -16.44 6.57
CA GLU A 772 29.48 -17.25 6.76
C GLU A 772 30.65 -16.30 7.07
N LYS A 773 31.36 -16.57 8.17
CA LYS A 773 32.53 -15.77 8.54
C LYS A 773 33.55 -15.89 7.42
N PRO A 774 34.08 -14.78 6.88
CA PRO A 774 35.12 -14.85 5.85
C PRO A 774 36.34 -15.59 6.37
N ASP A 775 37.04 -16.26 5.45
CA ASP A 775 38.26 -17.03 5.73
C ASP A 775 39.34 -16.14 6.37
N ASP A 776 40.06 -16.67 7.36
CA ASP A 776 41.05 -15.90 8.11
C ASP A 776 42.25 -15.47 7.24
N ASP A 777 42.60 -16.22 6.18
CA ASP A 777 43.63 -15.83 5.22
C ASP A 777 43.13 -14.67 4.33
N LEU A 778 41.87 -14.70 3.89
CA LEU A 778 41.25 -13.58 3.15
C LEU A 778 41.25 -12.29 3.99
N VAL A 779 40.91 -12.38 5.27
CA VAL A 779 40.88 -11.24 6.19
C VAL A 779 42.29 -10.65 6.37
N ARG A 780 43.30 -11.52 6.55
CA ARG A 780 44.70 -11.12 6.73
C ARG A 780 45.29 -10.51 5.47
N GLU A 781 45.13 -11.16 4.32
CA GLU A 781 45.70 -10.73 3.03
C GLU A 781 45.03 -9.47 2.47
N GLY A 782 43.73 -9.31 2.70
CA GLY A 782 42.96 -8.14 2.25
C GLY A 782 42.94 -6.96 3.22
N ASN A 783 43.65 -7.05 4.36
CA ASN A 783 43.69 -6.04 5.42
C ASN A 783 42.28 -5.65 5.95
N TRP A 784 41.40 -6.65 6.10
CA TRP A 784 40.01 -6.45 6.48
C TRP A 784 39.81 -6.37 8.00
N VAL A 785 38.85 -5.53 8.42
CA VAL A 785 38.33 -5.46 9.78
C VAL A 785 36.91 -6.01 9.77
N LEU A 786 36.70 -7.03 10.61
CA LEU A 786 35.39 -7.63 10.81
C LEU A 786 34.59 -6.84 11.85
N GLY A 787 33.30 -6.71 11.59
CA GLY A 787 32.41 -6.00 12.49
C GLY A 787 31.86 -6.84 13.64
N GLU A 788 31.13 -6.14 14.48
CA GLU A 788 30.31 -6.67 15.54
C GLU A 788 28.87 -6.21 15.38
N GLY A 789 27.94 -7.06 15.78
CA GLY A 789 26.52 -6.74 15.77
C GLY A 789 26.15 -5.73 16.86
N GLY A 790 25.21 -4.84 16.55
CA GLY A 790 24.73 -3.79 17.46
C GLY A 790 24.22 -4.30 18.81
N LYS A 791 23.84 -5.58 18.93
CA LYS A 791 23.42 -6.20 20.21
C LYS A 791 24.50 -6.20 21.31
N TYR A 792 25.76 -6.00 20.93
CA TYR A 792 26.90 -5.97 21.84
C TYR A 792 27.24 -4.54 22.35
N LEU A 793 26.52 -3.51 21.86
CA LEU A 793 26.58 -2.15 22.38
C LEU A 793 25.24 -1.75 23.03
N ASP A 794 25.33 -1.10 24.18
CA ASP A 794 24.17 -0.54 24.87
C ASP A 794 24.16 0.99 24.76
N PHE A 795 23.38 1.52 23.82
CA PHE A 795 23.11 2.95 23.77
C PHE A 795 22.07 3.33 24.83
N GLN A 796 22.39 4.34 25.65
CA GLN A 796 21.54 4.85 26.72
C GLN A 796 21.27 6.33 26.49
N ASP A 797 19.98 6.68 26.38
CA ASP A 797 19.56 8.09 26.37
C ASP A 797 19.67 8.60 27.80
N VAL A 798 20.60 9.52 28.04
CA VAL A 798 20.84 10.16 29.33
C VAL A 798 20.48 11.65 29.31
N THR A 799 19.64 12.04 28.35
CA THR A 799 19.08 13.39 28.26
C THR A 799 18.17 13.66 29.47
N GLU A 800 18.34 14.82 30.11
CA GLU A 800 17.47 15.26 31.19
C GLU A 800 16.00 15.32 30.69
N ASP A 801 15.10 14.66 31.43
CA ASP A 801 13.68 14.45 31.07
C ASP A 801 13.39 13.75 29.72
N GLY A 802 14.41 13.34 28.96
CA GLY A 802 14.28 12.66 27.67
C GLY A 802 13.81 13.58 26.52
N TRP A 803 13.89 14.90 26.69
CA TRP A 803 13.46 15.88 25.69
C TRP A 803 14.49 17.00 25.53
N ALA A 804 14.69 17.46 24.30
CA ALA A 804 15.36 18.73 24.01
C ALA A 804 14.31 19.77 23.60
N SER A 805 14.48 21.01 24.06
CA SER A 805 13.52 22.10 23.83
C SER A 805 14.16 23.31 23.17
N PHE A 806 13.33 24.06 22.44
CA PHE A 806 13.72 25.36 21.88
C PHE A 806 12.51 26.30 21.82
N GLU A 807 12.79 27.60 21.76
CA GLU A 807 11.80 28.67 21.64
C GLU A 807 11.91 29.39 20.30
N VAL A 808 10.77 29.77 19.73
CA VAL A 808 10.69 30.60 18.55
C VAL A 808 10.79 32.06 18.97
N VAL A 809 11.80 32.77 18.46
CA VAL A 809 12.02 34.20 18.74
C VAL A 809 11.74 35.05 17.50
N ALA A 810 11.58 36.36 17.70
CA ALA A 810 11.28 37.31 16.63
C ALA A 810 12.33 37.28 15.51
#